data_AF-A0A5N6U8N2-F1
#
_entry.id   AF-A0A5N6U8N2-F1
#
_cell.length_a   1.000
_cell.length_b   1.000
_cell.length_c   1.000
_cell.angle_alpha   90.00
_cell.angle_beta   90.00
_cell.angle_gamma   90.00
#
_symmetry.space_group_name_H-M   'P 1'
#
loop_
_entity.id
_entity.type
_entity.pdbx_description
1 polymer ?
#
loop_
_entity_poly.entity_id
_entity_poly.type
_entity_poly.pdbx_seq_one_letter_code
_entity_poly.pdbx_strand_id
1 'polypeptide(L)'
;MASNEPIEKTAKSEVTANVEIEQGRSDDLSQDLNEKDEYSYESERSPFAEVRAVVPETDDPALPVNTVRMWLLGFIFTILGSGINQFFSLRYPSVHIVSLVAELLAYPCGVFLAKVLPIVTISLGPLGSFCLNPDRHFNIKEHAMIVIMSNVSFGYGSADATNIIQASSPKFYNFGLTAGFSVLVVLCAQLLGFGIAGLSAPWLVEPASIIWPQVLSNCAMLETLHSRANSVANGWRISRLRFFLYVMAGGFVWYFFPGLMFTALSYFTWICWIAPRNAVVNQLFGMQTGLGLSPITFDWSQIAYNTNPLLSPSWAALNVFAGFALFFWVVVPGIYYTNTWFTAYLPLMTSDVYDRTGEVYKTARVVSSDKTLDIEGYKKYSPPYLGATFAFVYGLSFASTTTILTHIGVWHSKDIWAAFRGKNMLDIHARLMRNYKKAPWYWYAGIIVAITAISIAMVEVYKTKLPVYGVFLALVIPAVYMVPCGIVQGITNVDANQLNVLSEFIGGYMFEGKPLANMIFKFLSTDVVGQGLYFAMDMKLGHYLKIPPRSLFFAQGLATILGALTQAGVTIWMLGNISDICSEDQPDGFSCPNGRTVYSSSVIWGLVGPRRLYSVGKIYSSLLHFFWIGAIAPIITYALYRITRKEFWKYVNWPLIFTGTYNVPPATGINYSSWALVNFVFNHFIKRRFFAWWTKYNYILAAALDTGLALSGIVIFFCISYPGAVFPDWWGNNVYLNTADGDGVSWKAIPDIGYFGPANGTWT
;
A
#
# COMPACT_ATOMS: atom_id res chain seq x y z
N MET A 1 -1.10 -51.75 45.66
CA MET A 1 -0.25 -52.19 44.52
C MET A 1 -0.93 -51.68 43.26
N ALA A 2 -0.62 -50.45 42.79
CA ALA A 2 0.53 -50.12 41.92
C ALA A 2 0.61 -51.12 40.75
N SER A 3 0.28 -50.74 39.52
CA SER A 3 1.19 -49.94 38.69
C SER A 3 0.50 -48.97 37.73
N ASN A 4 0.78 -47.67 37.91
CA ASN A 4 0.78 -46.64 36.88
C ASN A 4 2.11 -46.73 36.11
N GLU A 5 2.08 -46.71 34.77
CA GLU A 5 3.09 -46.11 33.86
C GLU A 5 2.73 -46.39 32.37
N PRO A 6 3.04 -45.49 31.39
CA PRO A 6 2.79 -44.06 31.43
C PRO A 6 2.30 -43.45 30.08
N ILE A 7 1.86 -42.19 30.18
CA ILE A 7 1.59 -41.17 29.16
C ILE A 7 2.84 -40.80 28.30
N GLU A 8 3.96 -41.51 28.47
CA GLU A 8 5.27 -41.16 27.90
C GLU A 8 5.46 -41.60 26.43
N LYS A 9 4.63 -42.53 25.92
CA LYS A 9 4.73 -43.02 24.53
C LYS A 9 4.22 -41.99 23.50
N THR A 10 3.22 -41.19 23.83
CA THR A 10 2.66 -40.17 22.92
C THR A 10 3.59 -38.97 22.76
N ALA A 11 4.23 -38.52 23.85
CA ALA A 11 5.20 -37.43 23.81
C ALA A 11 6.48 -37.81 23.04
N LYS A 12 6.98 -39.05 23.19
CA LYS A 12 8.12 -39.54 22.41
C LYS A 12 7.79 -39.66 20.92
N SER A 13 6.57 -40.10 20.56
CA SER A 13 6.10 -40.18 19.18
C SER A 13 5.99 -38.80 18.51
N GLU A 14 5.42 -37.80 19.19
CA GLU A 14 5.31 -36.44 18.65
C GLU A 14 6.67 -35.73 18.56
N VAL A 15 7.56 -35.92 19.53
CA VAL A 15 8.92 -35.36 19.48
C VAL A 15 9.72 -35.96 18.32
N THR A 16 9.59 -37.27 18.07
CA THR A 16 10.28 -37.93 16.95
C THR A 16 9.74 -37.45 15.61
N ALA A 17 8.41 -37.34 15.46
CA ALA A 17 7.78 -36.80 14.25
C ALA A 17 8.16 -35.33 13.98
N ASN A 18 8.22 -34.49 15.01
CA ASN A 18 8.64 -33.10 14.87
C ASN A 18 10.13 -32.97 14.50
N VAL A 19 10.99 -33.83 15.04
CA VAL A 19 12.42 -33.86 14.68
C VAL A 19 12.62 -34.34 13.23
N GLU A 20 11.86 -35.33 12.77
CA GLU A 20 11.90 -35.81 11.39
C GLU A 20 11.41 -34.74 10.39
N ILE A 21 10.34 -34.00 10.73
CA ILE A 21 9.84 -32.88 9.93
C ILE A 21 10.85 -31.73 9.89
N GLU A 22 11.48 -31.40 11.02
CA GLU A 22 12.52 -30.35 11.10
C GLU A 22 13.78 -30.73 10.32
N GLN A 23 14.20 -31.99 10.35
CA GLN A 23 15.33 -32.49 9.57
C GLN A 23 15.02 -32.49 8.08
N GLY A 24 13.85 -32.99 7.67
CA GLY A 24 13.40 -32.95 6.27
C GLY A 24 13.35 -31.53 5.72
N ARG A 25 12.81 -30.57 6.49
CA ARG A 25 12.78 -29.14 6.09
C ARG A 25 14.18 -28.54 5.98
N SER A 26 15.10 -28.91 6.87
CA SER A 26 16.49 -28.46 6.80
C SER A 26 17.20 -29.00 5.56
N ASP A 27 16.93 -30.25 5.19
CA ASP A 27 17.51 -30.90 4.01
C ASP A 27 16.96 -30.29 2.72
N ASP A 28 15.65 -30.07 2.62
CA ASP A 28 15.01 -29.37 1.50
C ASP A 28 15.60 -27.98 1.30
N LEU A 29 15.72 -27.21 2.39
CA LEU A 29 16.35 -25.88 2.35
C LEU A 29 17.80 -25.97 1.92
N SER A 30 18.56 -26.99 2.33
CA SER A 30 19.95 -27.15 1.91
C SER A 30 20.06 -27.42 0.40
N GLN A 31 19.13 -28.18 -0.17
CA GLN A 31 19.06 -28.44 -1.60
C GLN A 31 18.70 -27.17 -2.37
N ASP A 32 17.68 -26.42 -1.93
CA ASP A 32 17.27 -25.17 -2.57
C ASP A 32 18.34 -24.07 -2.55
N LEU A 33 19.25 -24.11 -1.57
CA LEU A 33 20.40 -23.20 -1.48
C LEU A 33 21.53 -23.57 -2.45
N ASN A 34 21.60 -24.83 -2.88
CA ASN A 34 22.68 -25.38 -3.71
C ASN A 34 22.28 -25.57 -5.18
N GLU A 35 20.99 -25.81 -5.48
CA GLU A 35 20.48 -26.03 -6.83
C GLU A 35 19.85 -24.75 -7.42
N LYS A 36 20.21 -24.43 -8.67
CA LYS A 36 19.56 -23.39 -9.50
C LYS A 36 18.62 -24.01 -10.52
N ASP A 37 18.00 -25.14 -10.18
CA ASP A 37 17.21 -25.91 -11.12
C ASP A 37 15.84 -25.27 -11.37
N GLU A 38 15.44 -25.25 -12.63
CA GLU A 38 14.09 -24.86 -13.07
C GLU A 38 13.19 -26.09 -12.97
N TYR A 39 12.22 -26.04 -12.06
CA TYR A 39 11.25 -27.12 -11.91
C TYR A 39 10.02 -26.89 -12.78
N SER A 40 9.42 -27.97 -13.26
CA SER A 40 8.12 -27.96 -13.92
C SER A 40 7.00 -27.68 -12.92
N TYR A 41 5.88 -27.10 -13.38
CA TYR A 41 4.65 -26.95 -12.59
C TYR A 41 4.10 -28.30 -12.08
N GLU A 42 4.41 -29.41 -12.76
CA GLU A 42 3.96 -30.75 -12.35
C GLU A 42 4.84 -31.36 -11.25
N SER A 43 6.03 -30.82 -11.02
CA SER A 43 6.97 -31.35 -10.02
C SER A 43 6.43 -31.18 -8.61
N GLU A 44 6.91 -31.97 -7.65
CA GLU A 44 6.52 -31.83 -6.24
C GLU A 44 7.07 -30.55 -5.59
N ARG A 45 7.95 -29.81 -6.30
CA ARG A 45 8.49 -28.53 -5.88
C ARG A 45 7.87 -27.36 -6.64
N SER A 46 7.86 -26.19 -6.03
CA SER A 46 7.41 -24.96 -6.68
C SER A 46 8.39 -24.57 -7.79
N PRO A 47 7.93 -24.15 -8.98
CA PRO A 47 8.83 -23.69 -10.05
C PRO A 47 9.59 -22.42 -9.67
N PHE A 48 9.06 -21.61 -8.74
CA PHE A 48 9.64 -20.33 -8.35
C PHE A 48 10.55 -20.48 -7.11
N ALA A 49 11.84 -20.18 -7.27
CA ALA A 49 12.81 -20.30 -6.20
C ALA A 49 12.49 -19.37 -5.01
N GLU A 50 11.89 -18.20 -5.28
CA GLU A 50 11.41 -17.25 -4.28
C GLU A 50 10.35 -17.87 -3.36
N VAL A 51 9.48 -18.71 -3.91
CA VAL A 51 8.42 -19.38 -3.16
C VAL A 51 9.01 -20.53 -2.34
N ARG A 52 9.85 -21.39 -2.95
CA ARG A 52 10.51 -22.52 -2.27
C ARG A 52 11.31 -22.10 -1.03
N ALA A 53 11.98 -20.94 -1.14
CA ALA A 53 12.80 -20.37 -0.08
C ALA A 53 12.10 -20.24 1.28
N VAL A 54 10.78 -19.97 1.26
CA VAL A 54 10.03 -19.50 2.43
C VAL A 54 8.70 -20.21 2.64
N VAL A 55 8.13 -20.83 1.61
CA VAL A 55 6.84 -21.54 1.71
C VAL A 55 7.07 -23.04 1.87
N PRO A 56 6.47 -23.69 2.88
CA PRO A 56 6.51 -25.14 3.00
C PRO A 56 5.78 -25.83 1.84
N GLU A 57 6.38 -26.88 1.28
CA GLU A 57 5.82 -27.68 0.18
C GLU A 57 5.00 -28.88 0.67
N THR A 58 4.85 -29.02 1.98
CA THR A 58 4.02 -30.02 2.65
C THR A 58 2.87 -29.37 3.41
N ASP A 59 1.88 -30.18 3.79
CA ASP A 59 0.72 -29.73 4.56
C ASP A 59 0.19 -30.85 5.48
N ASP A 60 -0.18 -30.48 6.71
CA ASP A 60 -0.94 -31.33 7.63
C ASP A 60 -2.38 -30.79 7.76
N PRO A 61 -3.38 -31.47 7.16
CA PRO A 61 -4.79 -31.10 7.25
C PRO A 61 -5.41 -31.25 8.64
N ALA A 62 -4.78 -31.97 9.57
CA ALA A 62 -5.30 -32.19 10.91
C ALA A 62 -5.03 -31.03 11.88
N LEU A 63 -4.08 -30.13 11.53
CA LEU A 63 -3.74 -28.99 12.38
C LEU A 63 -4.95 -28.07 12.62
N PRO A 64 -5.24 -27.71 13.89
CA PRO A 64 -6.38 -26.85 14.21
C PRO A 64 -6.11 -25.42 13.73
N VAL A 65 -7.10 -24.82 13.05
CA VAL A 65 -7.01 -23.44 12.53
C VAL A 65 -8.04 -22.51 13.18
N ASN A 66 -9.26 -23.00 13.33
CA ASN A 66 -10.39 -22.25 13.87
C ASN A 66 -10.49 -22.46 15.39
N THR A 67 -9.74 -21.69 16.17
CA THR A 67 -9.65 -21.82 17.63
C THR A 67 -10.03 -20.53 18.35
N VAL A 68 -10.41 -20.62 19.62
CA VAL A 68 -10.76 -19.44 20.43
C VAL A 68 -9.56 -18.51 20.60
N ARG A 69 -8.36 -19.07 20.83
CA ARG A 69 -7.12 -18.30 20.96
C ARG A 69 -6.79 -17.51 19.69
N MET A 70 -7.02 -18.10 18.51
CA MET A 70 -6.85 -17.42 17.23
C MET A 70 -7.81 -16.23 17.11
N TRP A 71 -9.11 -16.41 17.36
CA TRP A 71 -10.09 -15.33 17.28
C TRP A 71 -9.85 -14.22 18.31
N LEU A 72 -9.53 -14.58 19.55
CA LEU A 72 -9.26 -13.63 20.62
C LEU A 72 -8.09 -12.70 20.24
N LEU A 73 -6.95 -13.28 19.87
CA LEU A 73 -5.78 -12.51 19.43
C LEU A 73 -6.07 -11.74 18.15
N GLY A 74 -6.73 -12.38 17.18
CA GLY A 74 -7.12 -11.75 15.92
C GLY A 74 -7.93 -10.48 16.13
N PHE A 75 -8.96 -10.51 16.98
CA PHE A 75 -9.78 -9.33 17.29
C PHE A 75 -9.00 -8.26 18.07
N ILE A 76 -8.18 -8.66 19.05
CA ILE A 76 -7.35 -7.72 19.83
C ILE A 76 -6.40 -6.97 18.90
N PHE A 77 -5.63 -7.67 18.07
CA PHE A 77 -4.69 -7.04 17.15
C PHE A 77 -5.41 -6.21 16.08
N THR A 78 -6.57 -6.66 15.59
CA THR A 78 -7.40 -5.88 14.66
C THR A 78 -7.79 -4.53 15.26
N ILE A 79 -8.30 -4.50 16.49
CA ILE A 79 -8.72 -3.25 17.17
C ILE A 79 -7.51 -2.37 17.46
N LEU A 80 -6.46 -2.93 18.09
CA LEU A 80 -5.29 -2.15 18.48
C LEU A 80 -4.55 -1.60 17.27
N GLY A 81 -4.23 -2.44 16.29
CA GLY A 81 -3.48 -2.03 15.09
C GLY A 81 -4.25 -1.04 14.24
N SER A 82 -5.55 -1.30 13.98
CA SER A 82 -6.40 -0.37 13.23
C SER A 82 -6.56 0.97 13.94
N GLY A 83 -6.75 0.95 15.26
CA GLY A 83 -6.92 2.18 16.04
C GLY A 83 -5.64 3.02 16.07
N ILE A 84 -4.49 2.39 16.30
CA ILE A 84 -3.20 3.07 16.35
C ILE A 84 -2.83 3.63 14.96
N ASN A 85 -2.96 2.84 13.89
CA ASN A 85 -2.67 3.32 12.54
C ASN A 85 -3.59 4.46 12.11
N GLN A 86 -4.88 4.39 12.46
CA GLN A 86 -5.78 5.49 12.19
C GLN A 86 -5.42 6.74 13.00
N PHE A 87 -5.02 6.58 14.25
CA PHE A 87 -4.59 7.71 15.07
C PHE A 87 -3.39 8.43 14.46
N PHE A 88 -2.38 7.67 14.03
CA PHE A 88 -1.19 8.23 13.41
C PHE A 88 -1.38 8.75 11.99
N SER A 89 -2.39 8.27 11.25
CA SER A 89 -2.62 8.74 9.88
C SER A 89 -3.07 10.20 9.80
N LEU A 90 -3.63 10.75 10.88
CA LEU A 90 -3.98 12.17 10.99
C LEU A 90 -2.77 13.06 11.34
N ARG A 91 -1.60 12.48 11.63
CA ARG A 91 -0.38 13.20 12.05
C ARG A 91 0.67 13.26 10.94
N TYR A 92 1.47 14.32 10.93
CA TYR A 92 2.69 14.42 10.12
C TYR A 92 3.92 14.74 10.99
N PRO A 93 5.04 14.00 10.85
CA PRO A 93 5.18 12.74 10.09
C PRO A 93 4.31 11.63 10.72
N SER A 94 3.73 10.79 9.87
CA SER A 94 2.92 9.65 10.29
C SER A 94 3.82 8.46 10.63
N VAL A 95 3.37 7.64 11.58
CA VAL A 95 3.98 6.33 11.89
C VAL A 95 3.01 5.25 11.43
N HIS A 96 3.50 4.32 10.61
CA HIS A 96 2.71 3.20 10.11
C HIS A 96 3.17 1.90 10.77
N ILE A 97 2.24 1.21 11.43
CA ILE A 97 2.47 -0.12 11.98
C ILE A 97 2.09 -1.15 10.94
N VAL A 98 3.09 -1.85 10.42
CA VAL A 98 2.89 -3.01 9.56
C VAL A 98 2.43 -4.23 10.36
N SER A 99 1.68 -5.10 9.71
CA SER A 99 1.17 -6.36 10.29
C SER A 99 2.26 -7.31 10.79
N LEU A 100 3.50 -7.20 10.30
CA LEU A 100 4.66 -7.96 10.80
C LEU A 100 4.89 -7.74 12.30
N VAL A 101 4.53 -6.58 12.85
CA VAL A 101 4.61 -6.34 14.30
C VAL A 101 3.58 -7.20 15.02
N ALA A 102 2.36 -7.28 14.51
CA ALA A 102 1.33 -8.16 15.08
C ALA A 102 1.71 -9.63 14.94
N GLU A 103 2.35 -10.03 13.84
CA GLU A 103 2.91 -11.37 13.68
C GLU A 103 3.96 -11.69 14.77
N LEU A 104 4.93 -10.79 15.00
CA LEU A 104 5.95 -11.02 16.01
C LEU A 104 5.36 -11.12 17.43
N LEU A 105 4.38 -10.25 17.76
CA LEU A 105 3.75 -10.20 19.08
C LEU A 105 2.71 -11.31 19.28
N ALA A 106 2.05 -11.78 18.23
CA ALA A 106 1.06 -12.84 18.31
C ALA A 106 1.69 -14.19 18.66
N TYR A 107 2.95 -14.44 18.29
CA TYR A 107 3.64 -15.67 18.64
C TYR A 107 3.76 -15.94 20.16
N PRO A 108 4.40 -15.08 20.98
CA PRO A 108 4.50 -15.30 22.43
C PRO A 108 3.12 -15.29 23.11
N CYS A 109 2.20 -14.42 22.67
CA CYS A 109 0.83 -14.38 23.18
C CYS A 109 0.04 -15.67 22.87
N GLY A 110 0.20 -16.23 21.66
CA GLY A 110 -0.42 -17.48 21.24
C GLY A 110 0.12 -18.67 22.01
N VAL A 111 1.44 -18.76 22.18
CA VAL A 111 2.09 -19.78 23.01
C VAL A 111 1.62 -19.70 24.46
N PHE A 112 1.49 -18.49 25.00
CA PHE A 112 0.96 -18.27 26.34
C PHE A 112 -0.49 -18.75 26.47
N LEU A 113 -1.38 -18.35 25.56
CA LEU A 113 -2.79 -18.77 25.59
C LEU A 113 -2.96 -20.28 25.41
N ALA A 114 -2.17 -20.92 24.54
CA ALA A 114 -2.20 -22.38 24.37
C ALA A 114 -1.86 -23.12 25.68
N LYS A 115 -0.95 -22.56 26.49
CA LYS A 115 -0.56 -23.11 27.80
C LYS A 115 -1.55 -22.80 28.92
N VAL A 116 -2.23 -21.65 28.87
CA VAL A 116 -3.12 -21.18 29.95
C VAL A 116 -4.56 -21.68 29.78
N LEU A 117 -5.12 -21.66 28.57
CA LEU A 117 -6.52 -22.03 28.36
C LEU A 117 -6.76 -23.51 28.69
N PRO A 118 -7.85 -23.88 29.36
CA PRO A 118 -8.11 -25.27 29.68
C PRO A 118 -8.52 -26.06 28.42
N ILE A 119 -7.99 -27.28 28.27
CA ILE A 119 -8.33 -28.19 27.15
C ILE A 119 -9.71 -28.78 27.42
N VAL A 120 -10.74 -28.06 26.98
CA VAL A 120 -12.14 -28.43 27.19
C VAL A 120 -12.90 -28.29 25.88
N THR A 121 -13.63 -29.34 25.54
CA THR A 121 -14.62 -29.33 24.45
C THR A 121 -16.00 -29.44 25.06
N ILE A 122 -16.78 -28.36 24.98
CA ILE A 122 -18.13 -28.26 25.50
C ILE A 122 -19.09 -28.76 24.41
N SER A 123 -19.92 -29.74 24.72
CA SER A 123 -21.00 -30.17 23.82
C SER A 123 -22.17 -29.21 23.96
N LEU A 124 -22.54 -28.51 22.87
CA LEU A 124 -23.69 -27.60 22.78
C LEU A 124 -24.95 -28.30 22.26
N GLY A 125 -25.01 -29.64 22.34
CA GLY A 125 -26.16 -30.43 21.88
C GLY A 125 -26.34 -30.33 20.35
N PRO A 126 -27.53 -29.96 19.83
CA PRO A 126 -27.78 -29.91 18.38
C PRO A 126 -27.00 -28.79 17.66
N LEU A 127 -26.42 -27.84 18.40
CA LEU A 127 -25.60 -26.75 17.86
C LEU A 127 -24.13 -27.14 17.64
N GLY A 128 -23.74 -28.38 17.98
CA GLY A 128 -22.40 -28.93 17.77
C GLY A 128 -21.53 -28.92 19.02
N SER A 129 -20.21 -29.02 18.85
CA SER A 129 -19.22 -28.95 19.93
C SER A 129 -18.39 -27.68 19.84
N PHE A 130 -18.15 -27.03 20.97
CA PHE A 130 -17.30 -25.84 21.10
C PHE A 130 -16.01 -26.20 21.81
N CYS A 131 -14.90 -26.18 21.07
CA CYS A 131 -13.58 -26.44 21.62
C CYS A 131 -12.94 -25.13 22.09
N LEU A 132 -12.70 -24.99 23.39
CA LEU A 132 -12.08 -23.80 23.96
C LEU A 132 -10.58 -23.77 23.66
N ASN A 133 -9.90 -24.91 23.83
CA ASN A 133 -8.49 -25.05 23.54
C ASN A 133 -8.24 -26.47 23.00
N PRO A 134 -7.79 -26.63 21.74
CA PRO A 134 -7.61 -27.96 21.16
C PRO A 134 -6.39 -28.70 21.73
N ASP A 135 -5.31 -27.98 22.01
CA ASP A 135 -4.01 -28.53 22.41
C ASP A 135 -3.17 -27.51 23.20
N ARG A 136 -1.94 -27.90 23.57
CA ARG A 136 -0.95 -27.03 24.22
C ARG A 136 0.02 -26.35 23.25
N HIS A 137 -0.17 -26.52 21.94
CA HIS A 137 0.77 -26.08 20.92
C HIS A 137 0.14 -25.01 20.05
N PHE A 138 0.75 -23.82 20.03
CA PHE A 138 0.34 -22.78 19.09
C PHE A 138 0.98 -23.07 17.73
N ASN A 139 0.15 -23.36 16.73
CA ASN A 139 0.65 -23.78 15.41
C ASN A 139 0.69 -22.64 14.39
N ILE A 140 1.40 -22.87 13.29
CA ILE A 140 1.60 -21.89 12.22
C ILE A 140 0.31 -21.43 11.55
N LYS A 141 -0.71 -22.30 11.40
CA LYS A 141 -1.97 -21.95 10.72
C LYS A 141 -2.84 -21.02 11.55
N GLU A 142 -2.91 -21.23 12.86
CA GLU A 142 -3.56 -20.28 13.77
C GLU A 142 -2.86 -18.93 13.77
N HIS A 143 -1.52 -18.97 13.76
CA HIS A 143 -0.73 -17.76 13.71
C HIS A 143 -0.98 -16.98 12.42
N ALA A 144 -0.95 -17.67 11.29
CA ALA A 144 -1.22 -17.10 9.98
C ALA A 144 -2.61 -16.46 9.88
N MET A 145 -3.64 -17.05 10.51
CA MET A 145 -4.97 -16.45 10.57
C MET A 145 -4.98 -15.11 11.31
N ILE A 146 -4.25 -14.98 12.43
CA ILE A 146 -4.11 -13.72 13.17
C ILE A 146 -3.42 -12.66 12.30
N VAL A 147 -2.37 -13.06 11.57
CA VAL A 147 -1.64 -12.18 10.65
C VAL A 147 -2.56 -11.71 9.52
N ILE A 148 -3.36 -12.61 8.93
CA ILE A 148 -4.32 -12.24 7.89
C ILE A 148 -5.37 -11.26 8.42
N MET A 149 -5.93 -11.49 9.62
CA MET A 149 -6.85 -10.53 10.25
C MET A 149 -6.20 -9.16 10.46
N SER A 150 -4.92 -9.14 10.79
CA SER A 150 -4.14 -7.90 10.95
C SER A 150 -3.84 -7.22 9.61
N ASN A 151 -3.51 -7.98 8.56
CA ASN A 151 -3.24 -7.48 7.21
C ASN A 151 -4.45 -6.75 6.62
N VAL A 152 -5.61 -7.42 6.54
CA VAL A 152 -6.83 -6.84 5.95
C VAL A 152 -7.34 -5.61 6.69
N SER A 153 -6.97 -5.46 7.97
CA SER A 153 -7.48 -4.37 8.80
C SER A 153 -6.56 -3.17 8.82
N PHE A 154 -5.25 -3.36 9.03
CA PHE A 154 -4.30 -2.25 9.15
C PHE A 154 -2.93 -2.48 8.50
N GLY A 155 -2.67 -3.66 7.92
CA GLY A 155 -1.35 -4.01 7.37
C GLY A 155 -0.89 -3.10 6.24
N TYR A 156 -1.83 -2.46 5.54
CA TYR A 156 -1.58 -1.50 4.45
C TYR A 156 -1.99 -0.07 4.80
N GLY A 157 -2.22 0.22 6.08
CA GLY A 157 -2.46 1.57 6.61
C GLY A 157 -3.89 1.79 7.11
N SER A 158 -4.27 3.05 7.21
CA SER A 158 -5.65 3.46 7.46
C SER A 158 -6.51 3.27 6.22
N ALA A 159 -7.79 3.02 6.42
CA ALA A 159 -8.77 2.96 5.34
C ALA A 159 -8.90 4.32 4.67
N ASP A 160 -8.65 4.35 3.37
CA ASP A 160 -8.65 5.56 2.55
C ASP A 160 -9.99 6.32 2.62
N ALA A 161 -11.11 5.59 2.72
CA ALA A 161 -12.43 6.16 2.96
C ALA A 161 -12.51 7.05 4.22
N THR A 162 -11.65 6.90 5.24
CA THR A 162 -11.63 7.81 6.39
C THR A 162 -11.18 9.23 6.02
N ASN A 163 -10.45 9.39 4.91
CA ASN A 163 -10.04 10.69 4.41
C ASN A 163 -11.24 11.51 3.92
N ILE A 164 -12.37 10.90 3.54
CA ILE A 164 -13.62 11.64 3.28
C ILE A 164 -14.12 12.32 4.54
N ILE A 165 -14.02 11.65 5.70
CA ILE A 165 -14.46 12.16 6.99
C ILE A 165 -13.58 13.37 7.37
N GLN A 166 -12.27 13.24 7.18
CA GLN A 166 -11.30 14.31 7.42
C GLN A 166 -11.55 15.51 6.49
N ALA A 167 -11.67 15.31 5.18
CA ALA A 167 -11.93 16.38 4.21
C ALA A 167 -13.31 17.07 4.40
N SER A 168 -14.23 16.39 5.09
CA SER A 168 -15.55 16.91 5.46
C SER A 168 -15.56 17.68 6.78
N SER A 169 -14.43 17.69 7.50
CA SER A 169 -14.29 18.36 8.79
C SER A 169 -14.45 19.90 8.68
N PRO A 170 -14.70 20.59 9.81
CA PRO A 170 -14.88 22.04 9.83
C PRO A 170 -13.73 22.86 9.25
N LYS A 171 -12.49 22.35 9.26
CA LYS A 171 -11.31 23.02 8.72
C LYS A 171 -11.25 23.03 7.18
N PHE A 172 -11.96 22.10 6.53
CA PHE A 172 -11.98 21.97 5.07
C PHE A 172 -13.36 22.35 4.51
N TYR A 173 -14.14 21.40 3.98
CA TYR A 173 -15.45 21.71 3.39
C TYR A 173 -16.56 21.95 4.41
N ASN A 174 -16.44 21.39 5.60
CA ASN A 174 -17.49 21.39 6.63
C ASN A 174 -18.85 20.93 6.05
N PHE A 175 -18.94 19.68 5.56
CA PHE A 175 -20.19 19.14 5.01
C PHE A 175 -21.20 18.73 6.10
N GLY A 176 -20.82 18.75 7.38
CA GLY A 176 -21.71 18.36 8.48
C GLY A 176 -22.11 16.88 8.44
N LEU A 177 -21.19 16.00 8.06
CA LEU A 177 -21.47 14.56 7.97
C LEU A 177 -21.75 13.97 9.36
N THR A 178 -22.76 13.10 9.43
CA THR A 178 -23.10 12.39 10.66
C THR A 178 -22.16 11.20 10.92
N ALA A 179 -22.13 10.72 12.16
CA ALA A 179 -21.39 9.50 12.50
C ALA A 179 -21.88 8.27 11.72
N GLY A 180 -23.19 8.17 11.48
CA GLY A 180 -23.78 7.07 10.70
C GLY A 180 -23.28 7.03 9.26
N PHE A 181 -23.19 8.19 8.59
CA PHE A 181 -22.60 8.27 7.25
C PHE A 181 -21.12 7.86 7.26
N SER A 182 -20.37 8.37 8.23
CA SER A 182 -18.93 8.12 8.38
C SER A 182 -18.59 6.63 8.56
N VAL A 183 -19.42 5.90 9.30
CA VAL A 183 -19.28 4.45 9.46
C VAL A 183 -19.66 3.71 8.17
N LEU A 184 -20.77 4.09 7.55
CA LEU A 184 -21.28 3.41 6.35
C LEU A 184 -20.32 3.55 5.16
N VAL A 185 -19.74 4.74 4.93
CA VAL A 185 -18.85 4.95 3.78
C VAL A 185 -17.59 4.08 3.86
N VAL A 186 -17.02 3.91 5.08
CA VAL A 186 -15.85 3.06 5.31
C VAL A 186 -16.22 1.58 5.14
N LEU A 187 -17.35 1.13 5.71
CA LEU A 187 -17.82 -0.25 5.55
C LEU A 187 -18.12 -0.60 4.09
N CYS A 188 -18.76 0.31 3.35
CA CYS A 188 -19.07 0.09 1.94
C CYS A 188 -17.81 -0.08 1.10
N ALA A 189 -16.83 0.82 1.25
CA ALA A 189 -15.58 0.76 0.49
C ALA A 189 -14.82 -0.55 0.74
N GLN A 190 -14.65 -0.94 2.01
CA GLN A 190 -13.89 -2.14 2.36
C GLN A 190 -14.60 -3.45 1.96
N LEU A 191 -15.90 -3.58 2.29
CA LEU A 191 -16.64 -4.84 2.06
C LEU A 191 -16.95 -5.08 0.58
N LEU A 192 -17.11 -4.03 -0.24
CA LEU A 192 -17.15 -4.19 -1.69
C LEU A 192 -15.84 -4.77 -2.21
N GLY A 193 -14.69 -4.26 -1.73
CA GLY A 193 -13.37 -4.80 -2.09
C GLY A 193 -13.24 -6.27 -1.73
N PHE A 194 -13.72 -6.67 -0.55
CA PHE A 194 -13.73 -8.06 -0.11
C PHE A 194 -14.56 -8.97 -1.03
N GLY A 195 -15.76 -8.53 -1.40
CA GLY A 195 -16.61 -9.26 -2.35
C GLY A 195 -15.95 -9.43 -3.72
N ILE A 196 -15.36 -8.37 -4.26
CA ILE A 196 -14.72 -8.40 -5.58
C ILE A 196 -13.43 -9.23 -5.59
N ALA A 197 -12.65 -9.20 -4.51
CA ALA A 197 -11.46 -10.02 -4.35
C ALA A 197 -11.77 -11.51 -4.44
N GLY A 198 -12.80 -11.97 -3.72
CA GLY A 198 -13.19 -13.38 -3.74
C GLY A 198 -13.66 -13.87 -5.10
N LEU A 199 -14.35 -13.03 -5.87
CA LEU A 199 -14.68 -13.34 -7.26
C LEU A 199 -13.44 -13.37 -8.16
N SER A 200 -12.42 -12.56 -7.86
CA SER A 200 -11.18 -12.45 -8.63
C SER A 200 -10.13 -13.52 -8.30
N ALA A 201 -10.32 -14.30 -7.24
CA ALA A 201 -9.37 -15.31 -6.75
C ALA A 201 -8.88 -16.33 -7.80
N PRO A 202 -9.70 -16.83 -8.76
CA PRO A 202 -9.22 -17.74 -9.81
C PRO A 202 -8.18 -17.11 -10.75
N TRP A 203 -8.15 -15.78 -10.86
CA TRP A 203 -7.19 -15.06 -11.71
C TRP A 203 -5.98 -14.56 -10.93
N LEU A 204 -6.11 -14.32 -9.63
CA LEU A 204 -5.09 -13.62 -8.84
C LEU A 204 -4.39 -14.51 -7.80
N VAL A 205 -5.07 -15.56 -7.31
CA VAL A 205 -4.58 -16.38 -6.20
C VAL A 205 -4.18 -17.77 -6.67
N GLU A 206 -5.03 -18.42 -7.46
CA GLU A 206 -4.81 -19.79 -7.95
C GLU A 206 -3.63 -19.94 -8.93
N PRO A 207 -3.36 -18.99 -9.86
CA PRO A 207 -2.24 -19.13 -10.77
C PRO A 207 -0.89 -19.13 -10.06
N ALA A 208 -0.03 -20.08 -10.42
CA ALA A 208 1.30 -20.21 -9.87
C ALA A 208 2.23 -19.04 -10.25
N SER A 209 2.06 -18.46 -11.44
CA SER A 209 2.87 -17.34 -11.93
C SER A 209 2.69 -16.04 -11.16
N ILE A 210 1.61 -15.91 -10.36
CA ILE A 210 1.33 -14.75 -9.54
C ILE A 210 1.75 -15.08 -8.11
N ILE A 211 2.99 -14.72 -7.77
CA ILE A 211 3.67 -15.12 -6.54
C ILE A 211 3.39 -14.22 -5.34
N TRP A 212 2.97 -12.97 -5.57
CA TRP A 212 2.79 -11.94 -4.55
C TRP A 212 4.02 -11.78 -3.62
N PRO A 213 5.12 -11.15 -4.10
CA PRO A 213 6.39 -11.14 -3.36
C PRO A 213 6.31 -10.58 -1.94
N GLN A 214 5.42 -9.62 -1.68
CA GLN A 214 5.22 -9.09 -0.32
C GLN A 214 4.64 -10.13 0.66
N VAL A 215 3.80 -11.06 0.18
CA VAL A 215 3.26 -12.16 1.00
C VAL A 215 4.38 -13.11 1.45
N LEU A 216 5.42 -13.28 0.62
CA LEU A 216 6.57 -14.14 0.94
C LEU A 216 7.33 -13.66 2.18
N SER A 217 7.30 -12.36 2.49
CA SER A 217 7.89 -11.83 3.73
C SER A 217 7.16 -12.34 4.97
N ASN A 218 5.82 -12.37 4.96
CA ASN A 218 5.02 -12.94 6.05
C ASN A 218 5.25 -14.46 6.15
N CYS A 219 5.29 -15.18 5.01
CA CYS A 219 5.64 -16.61 5.02
C CYS A 219 7.01 -16.87 5.64
N ALA A 220 8.02 -16.07 5.28
CA ALA A 220 9.38 -16.21 5.80
C ALA A 220 9.45 -16.01 7.30
N MET A 221 8.71 -15.03 7.82
CA MET A 221 8.66 -14.73 9.25
C MET A 221 7.91 -15.82 10.03
N LEU A 222 6.75 -16.26 9.54
CA LEU A 222 5.98 -17.34 10.14
C LEU A 222 6.79 -18.64 10.21
N GLU A 223 7.49 -18.97 9.13
CA GLU A 223 8.36 -20.15 9.09
C GLU A 223 9.54 -19.98 10.05
N THR A 224 10.16 -18.79 10.12
CA THR A 224 11.24 -18.48 11.06
C THR A 224 10.84 -18.64 12.53
N LEU A 225 9.59 -18.30 12.87
CA LEU A 225 9.08 -18.39 14.25
C LEU A 225 8.65 -19.81 14.65
N HIS A 226 8.20 -20.62 13.69
CA HIS A 226 7.69 -21.97 13.94
C HIS A 226 8.67 -23.10 13.59
N SER A 227 9.73 -22.83 12.81
CA SER A 227 10.74 -23.80 12.38
C SER A 227 12.07 -23.61 13.10
N ARG A 228 12.74 -24.72 13.42
CA ARG A 228 14.11 -24.72 13.95
C ARG A 228 15.18 -25.04 12.91
N ALA A 229 14.79 -25.28 11.65
CA ALA A 229 15.71 -25.61 10.57
C ALA A 229 16.74 -24.48 10.35
N ASN A 230 18.02 -24.85 10.26
CA ASN A 230 19.11 -23.88 10.08
C ASN A 230 20.20 -24.43 9.15
N SER A 231 19.96 -24.33 7.85
CA SER A 231 20.94 -24.66 6.82
C SER A 231 22.03 -23.58 6.68
N VAL A 232 23.27 -23.98 6.35
CA VAL A 232 24.38 -23.03 6.16
C VAL A 232 24.24 -22.34 4.80
N ALA A 233 24.30 -21.01 4.77
CA ALA A 233 24.18 -20.23 3.54
C ALA A 233 25.45 -19.41 3.28
N ASN A 234 26.20 -19.72 2.21
CA ASN A 234 27.46 -19.04 1.88
C ASN A 234 28.44 -18.90 3.07
N GLY A 235 28.55 -19.93 3.93
CA GLY A 235 29.40 -19.93 5.13
C GLY A 235 28.76 -19.30 6.38
N TRP A 236 27.59 -18.67 6.26
CA TRP A 236 26.85 -18.10 7.39
C TRP A 236 26.05 -19.16 8.13
N ARG A 237 26.24 -19.23 9.46
CA ARG A 237 25.60 -20.21 10.36
C ARG A 237 24.50 -19.62 11.25
N ILE A 238 24.28 -18.31 11.18
CA ILE A 238 23.32 -17.59 12.03
C ILE A 238 21.90 -18.09 11.71
N SER A 239 21.11 -18.45 12.72
CA SER A 239 19.71 -18.83 12.47
C SER A 239 18.88 -17.65 11.99
N ARG A 240 17.81 -17.94 11.25
CA ARG A 240 16.86 -16.94 10.73
C ARG A 240 16.37 -15.99 11.82
N LEU A 241 15.95 -16.52 12.98
CA LEU A 241 15.46 -15.74 14.12
C LEU A 241 16.54 -14.86 14.77
N ARG A 242 17.77 -15.38 14.95
CA ARG A 242 18.86 -14.57 15.54
C ARG A 242 19.24 -13.42 14.62
N PHE A 243 19.32 -13.70 13.31
CA PHE A 243 19.57 -12.68 12.30
C PHE A 243 18.50 -11.58 12.34
N PHE A 244 17.23 -11.97 12.38
CA PHE A 244 16.11 -11.03 12.55
C PHE A 244 16.29 -10.12 13.78
N LEU A 245 16.52 -10.69 14.96
CA LEU A 245 16.65 -9.92 16.20
C LEU A 245 17.83 -8.95 16.18
N TYR A 246 18.98 -9.35 15.63
CA TYR A 246 20.15 -8.48 15.52
C TYR A 246 19.89 -7.29 14.58
N VAL A 247 19.30 -7.55 13.42
CA VAL A 247 18.99 -6.50 12.44
C VAL A 247 17.88 -5.59 12.97
N MET A 248 16.84 -6.14 13.58
CA MET A 248 15.74 -5.37 14.16
C MET A 248 16.25 -4.45 15.27
N ALA A 249 17.10 -4.95 16.18
CA ALA A 249 17.70 -4.13 17.22
C ALA A 249 18.63 -3.05 16.64
N GLY A 250 19.43 -3.39 15.62
CA GLY A 250 20.28 -2.44 14.91
C GLY A 250 19.47 -1.33 14.23
N GLY A 251 18.42 -1.69 13.49
CA GLY A 251 17.51 -0.74 12.85
C GLY A 251 16.74 0.12 13.86
N PHE A 252 16.31 -0.48 14.97
CA PHE A 252 15.65 0.24 16.06
C PHE A 252 16.54 1.35 16.63
N VAL A 253 17.79 1.03 16.97
CA VAL A 253 18.75 2.01 17.50
C VAL A 253 19.16 3.00 16.43
N TRP A 254 19.39 2.55 15.19
CA TRP A 254 19.82 3.41 14.10
C TRP A 254 18.79 4.50 13.80
N TYR A 255 17.48 4.19 13.81
CA TYR A 255 16.44 5.17 13.47
C TYR A 255 16.35 6.36 14.44
N PHE A 256 16.86 6.27 15.67
CA PHE A 256 16.98 7.44 16.55
C PHE A 256 17.85 8.55 15.94
N PHE A 257 18.83 8.20 15.11
CA PHE A 257 19.70 9.17 14.45
C PHE A 257 18.94 9.96 13.36
N PRO A 258 18.49 9.37 12.24
CA PRO A 258 17.78 10.10 11.21
C PRO A 258 16.37 10.56 11.65
N GLY A 259 15.71 9.85 12.57
CA GLY A 259 14.34 10.16 12.99
C GLY A 259 14.21 11.19 14.12
N LEU A 260 15.29 11.54 14.83
CA LEU A 260 15.23 12.45 15.98
C LEU A 260 16.51 13.28 16.19
N MET A 261 17.67 12.62 16.28
CA MET A 261 18.91 13.28 16.73
C MET A 261 19.60 14.09 15.63
N PHE A 262 19.51 13.65 14.36
CA PHE A 262 20.19 14.21 13.20
C PHE A 262 19.33 13.99 11.94
N THR A 263 18.26 14.78 11.78
CA THR A 263 17.26 14.61 10.71
C THR A 263 17.78 14.87 9.30
N ALA A 264 18.86 15.63 9.13
CA ALA A 264 19.48 15.78 7.79
C ALA A 264 20.13 14.48 7.27
N LEU A 265 20.24 13.42 8.07
CA LEU A 265 20.58 12.08 7.57
C LEU A 265 19.46 11.47 6.71
N SER A 266 18.21 11.84 6.96
CA SER A 266 17.07 11.48 6.11
C SER A 266 17.08 12.30 4.82
N TYR A 267 17.26 13.62 4.94
CA TYR A 267 17.34 14.58 3.84
C TYR A 267 18.79 14.98 3.56
N PHE A 268 19.61 14.02 3.11
CA PHE A 268 21.05 14.20 2.96
C PHE A 268 21.43 15.01 1.71
N THR A 269 21.04 16.30 1.69
CA THR A 269 21.20 17.25 0.59
C THR A 269 22.56 17.95 0.60
N TRP A 270 23.66 17.20 0.73
CA TRP A 270 25.02 17.75 0.86
C TRP A 270 25.42 18.75 -0.23
N ILE A 271 24.93 18.57 -1.47
CA ILE A 271 25.17 19.49 -2.59
C ILE A 271 24.46 20.83 -2.35
N CYS A 272 23.24 20.80 -1.79
CA CYS A 272 22.50 22.01 -1.44
C CYS A 272 23.18 22.75 -0.27
N TRP A 273 23.86 22.05 0.64
CA TRP A 273 24.60 22.70 1.73
C TRP A 273 25.83 23.48 1.23
N ILE A 274 26.43 23.06 0.09
CA ILE A 274 27.54 23.79 -0.55
C ILE A 274 27.02 25.08 -1.22
N ALA A 275 25.82 25.05 -1.81
CA ALA A 275 25.22 26.19 -2.51
C ALA A 275 23.76 26.47 -2.06
N PRO A 276 23.53 26.88 -0.80
CA PRO A 276 22.21 26.88 -0.17
C PRO A 276 21.22 27.88 -0.76
N ARG A 277 21.70 28.93 -1.45
CA ARG A 277 20.85 29.99 -2.04
C ARG A 277 20.75 29.92 -3.56
N ASN A 278 21.39 28.94 -4.20
CA ASN A 278 21.26 28.77 -5.65
C ASN A 278 19.98 28.00 -5.98
N ALA A 279 18.97 28.69 -6.50
CA ALA A 279 17.65 28.12 -6.80
C ALA A 279 17.76 26.86 -7.68
N VAL A 280 18.54 26.89 -8.77
CA VAL A 280 18.66 25.76 -9.71
C VAL A 280 19.30 24.54 -9.05
N VAL A 281 20.37 24.73 -8.28
CA VAL A 281 21.04 23.62 -7.57
C VAL A 281 20.07 22.96 -6.58
N ASN A 282 19.32 23.77 -5.84
CA ASN A 282 18.36 23.29 -4.85
C ASN A 282 17.14 22.63 -5.49
N GLN A 283 16.66 23.16 -6.62
CA GLN A 283 15.58 22.56 -7.40
C GLN A 283 15.96 21.17 -7.96
N LEU A 284 17.23 20.96 -8.34
CA LEU A 284 17.69 19.67 -8.86
C LEU A 284 18.08 18.69 -7.75
N PHE A 285 18.87 19.11 -6.76
CA PHE A 285 19.44 18.22 -5.75
C PHE A 285 18.72 18.24 -4.40
N GLY A 286 17.78 19.16 -4.21
CA GLY A 286 16.92 19.24 -3.04
C GLY A 286 16.03 18.01 -2.91
N MET A 287 15.64 17.69 -1.67
CA MET A 287 14.85 16.51 -1.34
C MET A 287 13.48 16.85 -0.75
N GLN A 288 13.21 18.12 -0.41
CA GLN A 288 11.89 18.56 0.05
C GLN A 288 11.01 19.06 -1.09
N THR A 289 11.47 20.06 -1.84
CA THR A 289 10.76 20.65 -2.98
C THR A 289 11.49 20.46 -4.31
N GLY A 290 12.72 19.95 -4.28
CA GLY A 290 13.54 19.57 -5.42
C GLY A 290 13.41 18.11 -5.87
N LEU A 291 14.05 17.80 -7.01
CA LEU A 291 13.93 16.50 -7.71
C LEU A 291 14.74 15.35 -7.11
N GLY A 292 15.52 15.58 -6.06
CA GLY A 292 16.29 14.54 -5.37
C GLY A 292 17.21 13.74 -6.29
N LEU A 293 18.04 14.41 -7.11
CA LEU A 293 18.97 13.72 -8.02
C LEU A 293 20.03 12.85 -7.32
N SER A 294 20.26 13.05 -6.01
CA SER A 294 21.17 12.22 -5.23
C SER A 294 20.44 10.98 -4.66
N PRO A 295 20.98 9.76 -4.85
CA PRO A 295 20.33 8.52 -4.36
C PRO A 295 20.62 8.19 -2.89
N ILE A 296 21.33 9.06 -2.17
CA ILE A 296 21.90 8.73 -0.86
C ILE A 296 21.01 9.29 0.25
N THR A 297 20.51 8.39 1.09
CA THR A 297 19.87 8.68 2.37
C THR A 297 20.29 7.59 3.36
N PHE A 298 20.32 7.93 4.64
CA PHE A 298 20.65 6.99 5.71
C PHE A 298 19.43 6.57 6.53
N ASP A 299 18.24 6.85 6.02
CA ASP A 299 16.97 6.58 6.66
C ASP A 299 16.19 5.47 5.93
N TRP A 300 15.93 4.37 6.63
CA TRP A 300 15.13 3.28 6.09
C TRP A 300 13.70 3.71 5.75
N SER A 301 13.13 4.69 6.48
CA SER A 301 11.80 5.22 6.19
C SER A 301 11.73 5.90 4.82
N GLN A 302 12.81 6.55 4.39
CA GLN A 302 12.91 7.17 3.07
C GLN A 302 13.13 6.14 1.96
N ILE A 303 13.92 5.09 2.24
CA ILE A 303 14.22 3.99 1.32
C ILE A 303 12.98 3.12 1.07
N ALA A 304 12.25 2.79 2.13
CA ALA A 304 11.07 1.93 2.08
C ALA A 304 9.75 2.70 1.87
N TYR A 305 9.82 4.03 1.67
CA TYR A 305 8.67 4.92 1.56
C TYR A 305 7.62 4.44 0.56
N ASN A 306 8.07 4.07 -0.65
CA ASN A 306 7.17 3.61 -1.71
C ASN A 306 6.70 2.18 -1.48
N THR A 307 7.65 1.28 -1.25
CA THR A 307 7.47 -0.14 -0.92
C THR A 307 8.81 -0.65 -0.38
N ASN A 308 8.83 -1.80 0.29
CA ASN A 308 10.09 -2.42 0.69
C ASN A 308 10.89 -2.88 -0.56
N PRO A 309 12.07 -2.29 -0.85
CA PRO A 309 12.83 -2.58 -2.07
C PRO A 309 13.36 -4.00 -2.13
N LEU A 310 13.51 -4.69 -1.00
CA LEU A 310 14.06 -6.04 -0.95
C LEU A 310 13.08 -7.08 -1.51
N LEU A 311 11.79 -6.76 -1.55
CA LEU A 311 10.73 -7.68 -1.97
C LEU A 311 10.46 -7.63 -3.48
N SER A 312 10.73 -6.49 -4.13
CA SER A 312 10.42 -6.30 -5.54
C SER A 312 11.50 -6.88 -6.47
N PRO A 313 11.14 -7.61 -7.54
CA PRO A 313 12.12 -8.11 -8.51
C PRO A 313 12.93 -6.98 -9.16
N SER A 314 14.21 -7.22 -9.44
CA SER A 314 15.11 -6.17 -9.95
C SER A 314 14.74 -5.66 -11.34
N TRP A 315 14.17 -6.50 -12.21
CA TRP A 315 13.67 -6.05 -13.51
C TRP A 315 12.48 -5.08 -13.37
N ALA A 316 11.60 -5.31 -12.39
CA ALA A 316 10.46 -4.44 -12.13
C ALA A 316 10.93 -3.09 -11.57
N ALA A 317 11.85 -3.13 -10.62
CA ALA A 317 12.46 -1.93 -10.05
C ALA A 317 13.17 -1.06 -11.08
N LEU A 318 13.87 -1.67 -12.03
CA LEU A 318 14.51 -0.95 -13.13
C LEU A 318 13.50 -0.23 -14.04
N ASN A 319 12.33 -0.83 -14.30
CA ASN A 319 11.28 -0.16 -15.10
C ASN A 319 10.69 1.05 -14.35
N VAL A 320 10.42 0.90 -13.04
CA VAL A 320 9.94 2.01 -12.20
C VAL A 320 10.97 3.15 -12.18
N PHE A 321 12.24 2.84 -11.93
CA PHE A 321 13.29 3.85 -11.88
C PHE A 321 13.56 4.50 -13.24
N ALA A 322 13.52 3.74 -14.34
CA ALA A 322 13.65 4.29 -15.69
C ALA A 322 12.51 5.26 -16.00
N GLY A 323 11.27 4.92 -15.63
CA GLY A 323 10.13 5.82 -15.74
C GLY A 323 10.32 7.08 -14.91
N PHE A 324 10.73 6.94 -13.65
CA PHE A 324 11.03 8.07 -12.77
C PHE A 324 12.10 9.00 -13.35
N ALA A 325 13.26 8.47 -13.73
CA ALA A 325 14.36 9.26 -14.28
C ALA A 325 13.94 9.98 -15.58
N LEU A 326 13.26 9.29 -16.49
CA LEU A 326 12.80 9.90 -17.74
C LEU A 326 11.80 11.04 -17.47
N PHE A 327 10.79 10.79 -16.66
CA PHE A 327 9.70 11.75 -16.47
C PHE A 327 10.08 12.91 -15.54
N PHE A 328 10.76 12.64 -14.43
CA PHE A 328 11.03 13.63 -13.41
C PHE A 328 12.40 14.29 -13.55
N TRP A 329 13.43 13.59 -14.04
CA TRP A 329 14.74 14.21 -14.25
C TRP A 329 14.91 14.83 -15.64
N VAL A 330 14.02 14.53 -16.59
CA VAL A 330 14.09 15.10 -17.94
C VAL A 330 12.83 15.92 -18.28
N VAL A 331 11.65 15.30 -18.27
CA VAL A 331 10.43 15.97 -18.76
C VAL A 331 9.96 17.10 -17.84
N VAL A 332 9.92 16.88 -16.51
CA VAL A 332 9.50 17.89 -15.53
C VAL A 332 10.37 19.15 -15.57
N PRO A 333 11.73 19.07 -15.54
CA PRO A 333 12.59 20.24 -15.77
C PRO A 333 12.26 20.97 -17.06
N GLY A 334 11.99 20.23 -18.15
CA GLY A 334 11.55 20.81 -19.42
C GLY A 334 10.28 21.65 -19.26
N ILE A 335 9.26 21.11 -18.60
CA ILE A 335 7.99 21.81 -18.31
C ILE A 335 8.23 23.04 -17.43
N TYR A 336 9.01 22.88 -16.35
CA TYR A 336 9.21 23.91 -15.35
C TYR A 336 10.01 25.10 -15.90
N TYR A 337 11.19 24.86 -16.49
CA TYR A 337 12.05 25.95 -16.97
C TYR A 337 11.54 26.62 -18.25
N THR A 338 10.71 25.94 -19.05
CA THR A 338 9.96 26.57 -20.15
C THR A 338 8.72 27.35 -19.67
N ASN A 339 8.41 27.28 -18.37
CA ASN A 339 7.23 27.89 -17.75
C ASN A 339 5.91 27.41 -18.38
N THR A 340 5.86 26.14 -18.78
CA THR A 340 4.65 25.51 -19.28
C THR A 340 3.63 25.44 -18.13
N TRP A 341 2.36 25.77 -18.43
CA TRP A 341 1.26 25.89 -17.46
C TRP A 341 1.49 26.86 -16.29
N PHE A 342 2.40 27.83 -16.45
CA PHE A 342 2.77 28.81 -15.40
C PHE A 342 3.42 28.18 -14.15
N THR A 343 3.97 26.98 -14.28
CA THR A 343 4.54 26.22 -13.15
C THR A 343 5.80 26.86 -12.57
N ALA A 344 6.55 27.67 -13.33
CA ALA A 344 7.81 28.26 -12.87
C ALA A 344 7.66 29.30 -11.74
N TYR A 345 6.44 29.80 -11.51
CA TYR A 345 6.13 30.72 -10.41
C TYR A 345 5.88 30.00 -9.09
N LEU A 346 5.77 28.68 -9.11
CA LEU A 346 5.47 27.83 -7.96
C LEU A 346 6.71 26.98 -7.57
N PRO A 347 6.73 26.39 -6.37
CA PRO A 347 7.72 25.38 -6.03
C PRO A 347 7.73 24.23 -7.05
N LEU A 348 8.91 23.68 -7.36
CA LEU A 348 9.06 22.64 -8.38
C LEU A 348 8.28 21.37 -8.01
N MET A 349 8.41 20.93 -6.75
CA MET A 349 7.63 19.85 -6.15
C MET A 349 6.81 20.37 -4.96
N THR A 350 5.50 20.19 -5.03
CA THR A 350 4.54 20.57 -3.97
C THR A 350 3.24 19.80 -4.18
N SER A 351 2.55 19.44 -3.09
CA SER A 351 1.23 18.82 -3.09
C SER A 351 0.08 19.82 -2.98
N ASP A 352 0.38 21.08 -2.72
CA ASP A 352 -0.64 22.12 -2.56
C ASP A 352 -1.13 22.66 -3.90
N VAL A 353 -2.34 23.21 -3.85
CA VAL A 353 -2.98 23.90 -4.97
C VAL A 353 -2.86 25.39 -4.72
N TYR A 354 -2.42 26.13 -5.72
CA TYR A 354 -2.15 27.56 -5.63
C TYR A 354 -3.16 28.38 -6.42
N ASP A 355 -3.33 29.64 -6.04
CA ASP A 355 -4.01 30.63 -6.85
C ASP A 355 -3.02 31.42 -7.73
N ARG A 356 -3.55 32.30 -8.58
CA ARG A 356 -2.77 33.15 -9.50
C ARG A 356 -1.80 34.12 -8.82
N THR A 357 -1.90 34.32 -7.51
CA THR A 357 -1.00 35.18 -6.74
C THR A 357 0.19 34.41 -6.16
N GLY A 358 0.21 33.08 -6.31
CA GLY A 358 1.26 32.21 -5.75
C GLY A 358 0.98 31.75 -4.32
N GLU A 359 -0.20 32.08 -3.79
CA GLU A 359 -0.66 31.70 -2.45
C GLU A 359 -1.51 30.42 -2.49
N VAL A 360 -1.64 29.75 -1.34
CA VAL A 360 -2.49 28.55 -1.21
C VAL A 360 -3.94 28.86 -1.57
N TYR A 361 -4.55 28.03 -2.40
CA TYR A 361 -5.86 28.24 -3.00
C TYR A 361 -6.99 28.25 -1.96
N LYS A 362 -7.69 29.38 -1.82
CA LYS A 362 -8.75 29.57 -0.82
C LYS A 362 -10.10 29.08 -1.32
N THR A 363 -10.45 27.82 -1.05
CA THR A 363 -11.71 27.23 -1.55
C THR A 363 -12.96 27.93 -1.04
N ALA A 364 -12.92 28.52 0.15
CA ALA A 364 -14.06 29.25 0.73
C ALA A 364 -14.55 30.40 -0.18
N ARG A 365 -13.71 30.92 -1.10
CA ARG A 365 -14.07 31.96 -2.06
C ARG A 365 -14.86 31.46 -3.28
N VAL A 366 -14.90 30.14 -3.50
CA VAL A 366 -15.48 29.52 -4.69
C VAL A 366 -16.49 28.41 -4.35
N VAL A 367 -16.86 28.30 -3.07
CA VAL A 367 -17.86 27.34 -2.59
C VAL A 367 -19.12 28.11 -2.18
N SER A 368 -20.26 27.74 -2.74
CA SER A 368 -21.57 28.30 -2.42
C SER A 368 -22.08 27.83 -1.04
N SER A 369 -23.16 28.44 -0.55
CA SER A 369 -23.87 27.98 0.66
C SER A 369 -24.31 26.51 0.56
N ASP A 370 -24.66 26.06 -0.65
CA ASP A 370 -25.06 24.69 -0.94
C ASP A 370 -23.88 23.73 -1.05
N LYS A 371 -22.65 24.17 -0.73
CA LYS A 371 -21.43 23.38 -0.83
C LYS A 371 -21.15 22.87 -2.25
N THR A 372 -21.52 23.66 -3.26
CA THR A 372 -21.20 23.44 -4.68
C THR A 372 -20.29 24.55 -5.18
N LEU A 373 -19.81 24.44 -6.43
CA LEU A 373 -19.03 25.51 -7.04
C LEU A 373 -19.87 26.78 -7.20
N ASP A 374 -19.36 27.92 -6.71
CA ASP A 374 -19.82 29.26 -7.08
C ASP A 374 -19.05 29.73 -8.31
N ILE A 375 -19.74 29.79 -9.45
CA ILE A 375 -19.17 30.15 -10.75
C ILE A 375 -18.72 31.61 -10.77
N GLU A 376 -19.47 32.52 -10.14
CA GLU A 376 -19.13 33.94 -10.16
C GLU A 376 -17.96 34.25 -9.22
N GLY A 377 -17.93 33.62 -8.04
CA GLY A 377 -16.76 33.64 -7.16
C GLY A 377 -15.51 33.09 -7.85
N TYR A 378 -15.64 31.97 -8.58
CA TYR A 378 -14.55 31.37 -9.34
C TYR A 378 -13.98 32.29 -10.45
N LYS A 379 -14.85 32.92 -11.25
CA LYS A 379 -14.42 33.86 -12.30
C LYS A 379 -13.70 35.10 -11.75
N LYS A 380 -14.09 35.56 -10.55
CA LYS A 380 -13.51 36.73 -9.88
C LYS A 380 -12.24 36.42 -9.10
N TYR A 381 -12.02 35.17 -8.70
CA TYR A 381 -10.89 34.77 -7.88
C TYR A 381 -9.71 34.25 -8.70
N SER A 382 -9.70 32.97 -9.07
CA SER A 382 -8.59 32.32 -9.78
C SER A 382 -8.98 30.92 -10.25
N PRO A 383 -8.43 30.42 -11.37
CA PRO A 383 -8.32 28.97 -11.57
C PRO A 383 -7.28 28.38 -10.60
N PRO A 384 -7.39 27.10 -10.22
CA PRO A 384 -6.34 26.41 -9.47
C PRO A 384 -5.11 26.15 -10.34
N TYR A 385 -3.94 26.46 -9.80
CA TYR A 385 -2.63 26.17 -10.39
C TYR A 385 -1.90 25.10 -9.59
N LEU A 386 -1.23 24.22 -10.32
CA LEU A 386 -0.49 23.07 -9.79
C LEU A 386 1.00 23.24 -10.07
N GLY A 387 1.84 22.77 -9.15
CA GLY A 387 3.29 22.64 -9.38
C GLY A 387 3.60 21.70 -10.55
N ALA A 388 4.81 21.79 -11.11
CA ALA A 388 5.17 21.04 -12.32
C ALA A 388 5.07 19.52 -12.14
N THR A 389 5.60 18.99 -11.03
CA THR A 389 5.50 17.55 -10.76
C THR A 389 4.06 17.11 -10.54
N PHE A 390 3.31 17.85 -9.73
CA PHE A 390 1.92 17.49 -9.41
C PHE A 390 1.03 17.49 -10.66
N ALA A 391 1.16 18.50 -11.53
CA ALA A 391 0.47 18.53 -12.81
C ALA A 391 0.87 17.35 -13.70
N PHE A 392 2.18 17.06 -13.82
CA PHE A 392 2.66 16.03 -14.73
C PHE A 392 2.29 14.61 -14.30
N VAL A 393 2.22 14.35 -12.99
CA VAL A 393 1.78 13.06 -12.44
C VAL A 393 0.37 12.71 -12.90
N TYR A 394 -0.55 13.67 -13.02
CA TYR A 394 -1.88 13.41 -13.57
C TYR A 394 -1.82 12.92 -15.03
N GLY A 395 -0.88 13.43 -15.83
CA GLY A 395 -0.60 12.89 -17.16
C GLY A 395 -0.18 11.42 -17.11
N LEU A 396 0.77 11.08 -16.23
CA LEU A 396 1.21 9.69 -16.04
C LEU A 396 0.07 8.78 -15.57
N SER A 397 -0.82 9.27 -14.71
CA SER A 397 -2.04 8.55 -14.29
C SER A 397 -3.02 8.29 -15.44
N PHE A 398 -3.15 9.22 -16.39
CA PHE A 398 -3.94 8.99 -17.59
C PHE A 398 -3.32 7.92 -18.50
N ALA A 399 -1.99 7.92 -18.64
CA ALA A 399 -1.29 6.88 -19.39
C ALA A 399 -1.41 5.52 -18.71
N SER A 400 -1.17 5.42 -17.41
CA SER A 400 -1.19 4.15 -16.69
C SER A 400 -2.54 3.45 -16.80
N THR A 401 -3.64 4.21 -16.70
CA THR A 401 -5.02 3.71 -16.79
C THR A 401 -5.24 2.90 -18.07
N THR A 402 -4.88 3.46 -19.23
CA THR A 402 -5.06 2.75 -20.51
C THR A 402 -3.99 1.70 -20.75
N THR A 403 -2.76 1.96 -20.29
CA THR A 403 -1.62 1.05 -20.42
C THR A 403 -1.86 -0.27 -19.72
N ILE A 404 -2.44 -0.28 -18.52
CA ILE A 404 -2.72 -1.51 -17.77
C ILE A 404 -3.62 -2.44 -18.61
N LEU A 405 -4.69 -1.91 -19.18
CA LEU A 405 -5.62 -2.70 -19.99
C LEU A 405 -4.95 -3.22 -21.27
N THR A 406 -4.23 -2.36 -22.00
CA THR A 406 -3.61 -2.78 -23.27
C THR A 406 -2.42 -3.71 -23.04
N HIS A 407 -1.60 -3.48 -22.02
CA HIS A 407 -0.49 -4.36 -21.66
C HIS A 407 -0.98 -5.74 -21.26
N ILE A 408 -1.96 -5.83 -20.36
CA ILE A 408 -2.54 -7.11 -19.94
C ILE A 408 -3.27 -7.81 -21.09
N GLY A 409 -4.03 -7.07 -21.90
CA GLY A 409 -4.71 -7.62 -23.07
C GLY A 409 -3.75 -8.21 -24.11
N VAL A 410 -2.57 -7.63 -24.27
CA VAL A 410 -1.59 -8.08 -25.26
C VAL A 410 -0.67 -9.18 -24.72
N TRP A 411 -0.17 -9.05 -23.49
CA TRP A 411 0.83 -9.95 -22.92
C TRP A 411 0.23 -11.12 -22.13
N HIS A 412 -0.92 -10.92 -21.48
CA HIS A 412 -1.50 -11.87 -20.51
C HIS A 412 -2.91 -12.37 -20.88
N SER A 413 -3.44 -12.02 -22.06
CA SER A 413 -4.79 -12.46 -22.46
C SER A 413 -4.95 -13.97 -22.50
N LYS A 414 -3.91 -14.72 -22.90
CA LYS A 414 -3.95 -16.19 -22.90
C LYS A 414 -4.11 -16.76 -21.49
N ASP A 415 -3.42 -16.18 -20.53
CA ASP A 415 -3.47 -16.60 -19.12
C ASP A 415 -4.86 -16.30 -18.53
N ILE A 416 -5.42 -15.12 -18.83
CA ILE A 416 -6.79 -14.74 -18.42
C ILE A 416 -7.83 -15.70 -19.02
N TRP A 417 -7.70 -16.04 -20.30
CA TRP A 417 -8.60 -17.00 -20.95
C TRP A 417 -8.43 -18.42 -20.41
N ALA A 418 -7.21 -18.82 -20.04
CA ALA A 418 -6.96 -20.10 -19.39
C ALA A 418 -7.61 -20.16 -18.00
N ALA A 419 -7.47 -19.11 -17.20
CA ALA A 419 -8.11 -18.97 -15.90
C ALA A 419 -9.63 -19.02 -15.99
N PHE A 420 -10.21 -18.29 -16.94
CA PHE A 420 -11.66 -18.30 -17.17
C PHE A 420 -12.19 -19.71 -17.54
N ARG A 421 -11.39 -20.51 -18.26
CA ARG A 421 -11.73 -21.90 -18.62
C ARG A 421 -11.34 -22.92 -17.54
N GLY A 422 -10.81 -22.48 -16.39
CA GLY A 422 -10.32 -23.37 -15.33
C GLY A 422 -9.10 -24.21 -15.73
N LYS A 423 -8.30 -23.75 -16.69
CA LYS A 423 -7.09 -24.42 -17.21
C LYS A 423 -5.80 -23.78 -16.71
N ASN A 424 -5.83 -23.18 -15.52
CA ASN A 424 -4.65 -22.59 -14.90
C ASN A 424 -3.55 -23.64 -14.69
N MET A 425 -2.30 -23.23 -14.87
CA MET A 425 -1.16 -24.00 -14.41
C MET A 425 -1.12 -23.91 -12.89
N LEU A 426 -1.35 -25.06 -12.24
CA LEU A 426 -1.40 -25.19 -10.79
C LEU A 426 -0.05 -25.72 -10.29
N ASP A 427 0.51 -25.09 -9.27
CA ASP A 427 1.72 -25.56 -8.59
C ASP A 427 1.38 -26.59 -7.49
N ILE A 428 2.40 -27.04 -6.76
CA ILE A 428 2.24 -27.92 -5.60
C ILE A 428 1.26 -27.34 -4.56
N HIS A 429 1.33 -26.04 -4.28
CA HIS A 429 0.47 -25.41 -3.27
C HIS A 429 -1.00 -25.44 -3.69
N ALA A 430 -1.31 -25.17 -4.96
CA ALA A 430 -2.67 -25.26 -5.47
C ALA A 430 -3.19 -26.70 -5.48
N ARG A 431 -2.32 -27.70 -5.66
CA ARG A 431 -2.69 -29.12 -5.53
C ARG A 431 -3.00 -29.49 -4.07
N LEU A 432 -2.18 -29.07 -3.11
CA LEU A 432 -2.43 -29.29 -1.68
C LEU A 432 -3.74 -28.64 -1.22
N MET A 433 -4.05 -27.46 -1.74
CA MET A 433 -5.30 -26.75 -1.45
C MET A 433 -6.57 -27.50 -1.89
N ARG A 434 -6.47 -28.53 -2.76
CA ARG A 434 -7.62 -29.36 -3.16
C ARG A 434 -8.20 -30.18 -2.01
N ASN A 435 -7.43 -30.42 -0.95
CA ASN A 435 -7.90 -31.11 0.25
C ASN A 435 -8.92 -30.28 1.06
N TYR A 436 -9.00 -28.98 0.81
CA TYR A 436 -9.88 -28.07 1.55
C TYR A 436 -11.12 -27.67 0.75
N LYS A 437 -12.25 -27.53 1.45
CA LYS A 437 -13.49 -27.05 0.83
C LYS A 437 -13.35 -25.57 0.47
N LYS A 438 -13.51 -25.26 -0.82
CA LYS A 438 -13.55 -23.87 -1.31
C LYS A 438 -14.71 -23.07 -0.69
N ALA A 439 -14.52 -21.77 -0.56
CA ALA A 439 -15.58 -20.82 -0.27
C ALA A 439 -16.44 -20.67 -1.55
N PRO A 440 -17.77 -20.84 -1.48
CA PRO A 440 -18.62 -20.69 -2.66
C PRO A 440 -18.60 -19.25 -3.19
N TRP A 441 -18.56 -19.09 -4.51
CA TRP A 441 -18.52 -17.78 -5.16
C TRP A 441 -19.73 -16.88 -4.80
N TYR A 442 -20.89 -17.48 -4.55
CA TYR A 442 -22.12 -16.76 -4.23
C TYR A 442 -22.09 -16.10 -2.84
N TRP A 443 -21.17 -16.49 -1.94
CA TRP A 443 -20.97 -15.76 -0.68
C TRP A 443 -20.42 -14.37 -0.96
N TYR A 444 -19.41 -14.28 -1.82
CA TYR A 444 -18.82 -13.02 -2.23
C TYR A 444 -19.78 -12.17 -3.08
N ALA A 445 -20.51 -12.80 -4.02
CA ALA A 445 -21.54 -12.10 -4.79
C ALA A 445 -22.66 -11.56 -3.88
N GLY A 446 -23.07 -12.31 -2.85
CA GLY A 446 -24.04 -11.87 -1.85
C GLY A 446 -23.58 -10.62 -1.09
N ILE A 447 -22.30 -10.55 -0.72
CA ILE A 447 -21.70 -9.35 -0.11
C ILE A 447 -21.80 -8.17 -1.07
N ILE A 448 -21.40 -8.33 -2.35
CA ILE A 448 -21.48 -7.24 -3.33
C ILE A 448 -22.91 -6.71 -3.44
N VAL A 449 -23.90 -7.58 -3.57
CA VAL A 449 -25.31 -7.18 -3.68
C VAL A 449 -25.79 -6.46 -2.42
N ALA A 450 -25.51 -7.01 -1.25
CA ALA A 450 -25.93 -6.42 0.03
C ALA A 450 -25.29 -5.04 0.27
N ILE A 451 -23.98 -4.92 0.03
CA ILE A 451 -23.25 -3.67 0.25
C ILE A 451 -23.56 -2.63 -0.84
N THR A 452 -23.88 -3.06 -2.06
CA THR A 452 -24.39 -2.14 -3.10
C THR A 452 -25.73 -1.54 -2.66
N ALA A 453 -26.66 -2.35 -2.12
CA ALA A 453 -27.93 -1.84 -1.59
C ALA A 453 -27.71 -0.84 -0.43
N ILE A 454 -26.78 -1.13 0.47
CA ILE A 454 -26.40 -0.20 1.56
C ILE A 454 -25.76 1.08 1.00
N SER A 455 -24.95 0.99 -0.05
CA SER A 455 -24.35 2.17 -0.71
C SER A 455 -25.42 3.05 -1.36
N ILE A 456 -26.45 2.47 -1.98
CA ILE A 456 -27.60 3.21 -2.52
C ILE A 456 -28.36 3.90 -1.39
N ALA A 457 -28.65 3.18 -0.29
CA ALA A 457 -29.32 3.76 0.87
C ALA A 457 -28.52 4.92 1.48
N MET A 458 -27.20 4.77 1.61
CA MET A 458 -26.31 5.82 2.10
C MET A 458 -26.38 7.08 1.24
N VAL A 459 -26.35 6.93 -0.08
CA VAL A 459 -26.33 8.06 -1.03
C VAL A 459 -27.65 8.83 -1.03
N GLU A 460 -28.78 8.12 -0.95
CA GLU A 460 -30.14 8.70 -0.96
C GLU A 460 -30.52 9.33 0.39
N VAL A 461 -30.28 8.64 1.51
CA VAL A 461 -30.69 9.11 2.85
C VAL A 461 -29.91 10.36 3.26
N TYR A 462 -28.60 10.39 2.99
CA TYR A 462 -27.75 11.52 3.36
C TYR A 462 -27.69 12.64 2.30
N LYS A 463 -28.50 12.56 1.24
CA LYS A 463 -28.62 13.59 0.18
C LYS A 463 -27.26 14.06 -0.34
N THR A 464 -26.38 13.11 -0.63
CA THR A 464 -24.96 13.36 -1.00
C THR A 464 -24.78 14.03 -2.36
N LYS A 465 -25.88 14.24 -3.10
CA LYS A 465 -25.95 14.76 -4.48
C LYS A 465 -25.38 13.81 -5.55
N LEU A 466 -24.91 12.63 -5.16
CA LEU A 466 -24.61 11.53 -6.06
C LEU A 466 -25.94 10.83 -6.42
N PRO A 467 -26.27 10.62 -7.68
CA PRO A 467 -27.45 9.85 -8.06
C PRO A 467 -27.19 8.33 -8.00
N VAL A 468 -28.24 7.53 -7.84
CA VAL A 468 -28.16 6.06 -7.75
C VAL A 468 -27.37 5.42 -8.89
N TYR A 469 -27.54 5.89 -10.14
CA TYR A 469 -26.79 5.35 -11.28
C TYR A 469 -25.28 5.57 -11.13
N GLY A 470 -24.84 6.59 -10.38
CA GLY A 470 -23.44 6.84 -10.06
C GLY A 470 -22.83 5.71 -9.21
N VAL A 471 -23.62 5.10 -8.30
CA VAL A 471 -23.18 3.94 -7.52
C VAL A 471 -22.91 2.74 -8.44
N PHE A 472 -23.83 2.44 -9.36
CA PHE A 472 -23.64 1.33 -10.31
C PHE A 472 -22.46 1.58 -11.25
N LEU A 473 -22.28 2.82 -11.72
CA LEU A 473 -21.15 3.17 -12.56
C LEU A 473 -19.81 3.04 -11.81
N ALA A 474 -19.77 3.40 -10.52
CA ALA A 474 -18.57 3.25 -9.71
C ALA A 474 -18.11 1.79 -9.64
N LEU A 475 -19.05 0.82 -9.58
CA LEU A 475 -18.76 -0.62 -9.55
C LEU A 475 -18.23 -1.18 -10.89
N VAL A 476 -18.45 -0.47 -12.02
CA VAL A 476 -17.89 -0.88 -13.32
C VAL A 476 -16.36 -0.79 -13.30
N ILE A 477 -15.80 0.21 -12.63
CA ILE A 477 -14.35 0.42 -12.58
C ILE A 477 -13.64 -0.77 -11.91
N PRO A 478 -14.00 -1.20 -10.68
CA PRO A 478 -13.47 -2.43 -10.10
C PRO A 478 -13.66 -3.68 -10.96
N ALA A 479 -14.83 -3.84 -11.58
CA ALA A 479 -15.12 -5.01 -12.41
C ALA A 479 -14.14 -5.14 -13.60
N VAL A 480 -13.64 -4.02 -14.11
CA VAL A 480 -12.69 -3.99 -15.24
C VAL A 480 -11.24 -4.03 -14.75
N TYR A 481 -10.90 -3.30 -13.69
CA TYR A 481 -9.50 -3.04 -13.32
C TYR A 481 -8.94 -3.94 -12.22
N MET A 482 -9.79 -4.63 -11.44
CA MET A 482 -9.31 -5.49 -10.34
C MET A 482 -8.31 -6.55 -10.82
N VAL A 483 -8.68 -7.32 -11.85
CA VAL A 483 -7.83 -8.40 -12.38
C VAL A 483 -6.55 -7.84 -13.03
N PRO A 484 -6.61 -6.86 -13.96
CA PRO A 484 -5.40 -6.29 -14.55
C PRO A 484 -4.42 -5.69 -13.52
N CYS A 485 -4.91 -4.93 -12.54
CA CYS A 485 -4.05 -4.35 -11.51
C CYS A 485 -3.42 -5.45 -10.64
N GLY A 486 -4.20 -6.46 -10.26
CA GLY A 486 -3.71 -7.56 -9.44
C GLY A 486 -2.69 -8.46 -10.14
N ILE A 487 -2.78 -8.65 -11.46
CA ILE A 487 -1.74 -9.38 -12.20
C ILE A 487 -0.41 -8.61 -12.16
N VAL A 488 -0.43 -7.29 -12.39
CA VAL A 488 0.80 -6.48 -12.35
C VAL A 488 1.39 -6.50 -10.94
N GLN A 489 0.60 -6.19 -9.92
CA GLN A 489 1.09 -6.13 -8.54
C GLN A 489 1.54 -7.50 -8.02
N GLY A 490 0.79 -8.57 -8.30
CA GLY A 490 1.12 -9.91 -7.85
C GLY A 490 2.37 -10.52 -8.51
N ILE A 491 2.79 -10.03 -9.68
CA ILE A 491 4.05 -10.44 -10.31
C ILE A 491 5.22 -9.54 -9.89
N THR A 492 4.98 -8.23 -9.77
CA THR A 492 6.04 -7.21 -9.72
C THR A 492 6.27 -6.63 -8.34
N ASN A 493 5.32 -6.81 -7.42
CA ASN A 493 5.28 -6.15 -6.12
C ASN A 493 5.21 -4.60 -6.19
N VAL A 494 4.77 -4.05 -7.32
CA VAL A 494 4.55 -2.62 -7.51
C VAL A 494 3.06 -2.38 -7.62
N ASP A 495 2.54 -1.42 -6.85
CA ASP A 495 1.14 -1.05 -6.91
C ASP A 495 0.79 -0.47 -8.29
N ALA A 496 -0.24 -1.03 -8.90
CA ALA A 496 -0.76 -0.63 -10.20
C ALA A 496 -2.11 0.11 -10.08
N ASN A 497 -2.66 0.28 -8.88
CA ASN A 497 -3.94 0.93 -8.65
C ASN A 497 -3.87 2.48 -8.74
N GLN A 498 -3.59 3.00 -9.94
CA GLN A 498 -3.63 4.45 -10.21
C GLN A 498 -5.03 4.95 -10.64
N LEU A 499 -6.10 4.30 -10.19
CA LEU A 499 -7.47 4.62 -10.63
C LEU A 499 -8.04 5.88 -9.98
N ASN A 500 -7.39 6.42 -8.94
CA ASN A 500 -7.82 7.59 -8.20
C ASN A 500 -8.21 8.75 -9.13
N VAL A 501 -7.32 9.05 -10.07
CA VAL A 501 -7.48 10.15 -11.02
C VAL A 501 -8.55 9.80 -12.06
N LEU A 502 -8.61 8.55 -12.52
CA LEU A 502 -9.63 8.11 -13.48
C LEU A 502 -11.04 8.26 -12.90
N SER A 503 -11.26 7.77 -11.69
CA SER A 503 -12.56 7.86 -11.03
C SER A 503 -12.97 9.31 -10.78
N GLU A 504 -12.05 10.14 -10.29
CA GLU A 504 -12.29 11.57 -10.08
C GLU A 504 -12.51 12.33 -11.39
N PHE A 505 -11.84 11.92 -12.48
CA PHE A 505 -12.01 12.49 -13.83
C PHE A 505 -13.40 12.17 -14.41
N ILE A 506 -13.83 10.90 -14.36
CA ILE A 506 -15.15 10.48 -14.83
C ILE A 506 -16.24 11.13 -13.97
N GLY A 507 -16.12 11.02 -12.64
CA GLY A 507 -17.06 11.60 -11.70
C GLY A 507 -17.12 13.13 -11.80
N GLY A 508 -16.00 13.80 -12.06
CA GLY A 508 -15.94 15.25 -12.24
C GLY A 508 -16.66 15.77 -13.48
N TYR A 509 -16.68 15.02 -14.59
CA TYR A 509 -17.48 15.38 -15.77
C TYR A 509 -18.98 15.09 -15.57
N MET A 510 -19.33 14.09 -14.77
CA MET A 510 -20.70 13.66 -14.55
C MET A 510 -21.41 14.43 -13.43
N PHE A 511 -20.69 14.73 -12.36
CA PHE A 511 -21.18 15.39 -11.15
C PHE A 511 -20.48 16.74 -10.95
N GLU A 512 -20.42 17.52 -12.03
CA GLU A 512 -19.69 18.79 -12.08
C GLU A 512 -20.14 19.75 -10.95
N GLY A 513 -19.18 20.33 -10.24
CA GLY A 513 -19.45 21.27 -9.15
C GLY A 513 -19.89 20.63 -7.83
N LYS A 514 -19.92 19.29 -7.74
CA LYS A 514 -20.38 18.53 -6.55
C LYS A 514 -19.23 17.70 -5.96
N PRO A 515 -18.35 18.30 -5.14
CA PRO A 515 -17.16 17.62 -4.60
C PRO A 515 -17.49 16.37 -3.78
N LEU A 516 -18.50 16.42 -2.89
CA LEU A 516 -18.88 15.25 -2.07
C LEU A 516 -19.33 14.05 -2.93
N ALA A 517 -20.12 14.30 -3.98
CA ALA A 517 -20.56 13.26 -4.90
C ALA A 517 -19.37 12.61 -5.63
N ASN A 518 -18.42 13.43 -6.10
CA ASN A 518 -17.21 12.94 -6.75
C ASN A 518 -16.33 12.11 -5.81
N MET A 519 -16.17 12.55 -4.56
CA MET A 519 -15.42 11.79 -3.54
C MET A 519 -16.06 10.43 -3.29
N ILE A 520 -17.38 10.36 -3.06
CA ILE A 520 -18.07 9.08 -2.86
C ILE A 520 -17.93 8.17 -4.09
N PHE A 521 -18.06 8.71 -5.30
CA PHE A 521 -17.87 7.95 -6.54
C PHE A 521 -16.45 7.37 -6.63
N LYS A 522 -15.42 8.15 -6.30
CA LYS A 522 -14.03 7.70 -6.22
C LYS A 522 -13.86 6.56 -5.21
N PHE A 523 -14.38 6.71 -4.00
CA PHE A 523 -14.25 5.69 -2.96
C PHE A 523 -14.96 4.38 -3.31
N LEU A 524 -16.18 4.45 -3.88
CA LEU A 524 -16.92 3.28 -4.35
C LEU A 524 -16.29 2.60 -5.60
N SER A 525 -15.20 3.15 -6.14
CA SER A 525 -14.49 2.60 -7.29
C SER A 525 -13.03 2.28 -7.00
N THR A 526 -12.19 3.27 -6.68
CA THR A 526 -10.75 3.07 -6.52
C THR A 526 -10.39 2.29 -5.25
N ASP A 527 -10.96 2.65 -4.09
CA ASP A 527 -10.67 1.95 -2.84
C ASP A 527 -11.11 0.50 -2.90
N VAL A 528 -12.21 0.22 -3.59
CA VAL A 528 -12.72 -1.13 -3.81
C VAL A 528 -11.67 -1.99 -4.51
N VAL A 529 -10.93 -1.45 -5.48
CA VAL A 529 -9.80 -2.14 -6.11
C VAL A 529 -8.64 -2.31 -5.14
N GLY A 530 -8.19 -1.23 -4.48
CA GLY A 530 -7.05 -1.27 -3.56
C GLY A 530 -7.25 -2.27 -2.42
N GLN A 531 -8.38 -2.17 -1.72
CA GLN A 531 -8.76 -3.12 -0.67
C GLN A 531 -8.93 -4.53 -1.23
N GLY A 532 -9.53 -4.67 -2.41
CA GLY A 532 -9.64 -5.96 -3.09
C GLY A 532 -8.27 -6.64 -3.32
N LEU A 533 -7.25 -5.88 -3.71
CA LEU A 533 -5.89 -6.38 -3.91
C LEU A 533 -5.26 -6.85 -2.61
N TYR A 534 -5.45 -6.12 -1.51
CA TYR A 534 -5.00 -6.54 -0.18
C TYR A 534 -5.68 -7.84 0.26
N PHE A 535 -6.99 -7.99 0.03
CA PHE A 535 -7.69 -9.26 0.29
C PHE A 535 -7.14 -10.41 -0.56
N ALA A 536 -6.81 -10.17 -1.83
CA ALA A 536 -6.23 -11.17 -2.72
C ALA A 536 -4.83 -11.60 -2.26
N MET A 537 -4.01 -10.67 -1.76
CA MET A 537 -2.72 -10.96 -1.13
C MET A 537 -2.86 -11.89 0.06
N ASP A 538 -3.82 -11.60 0.95
CA ASP A 538 -4.09 -12.45 2.10
C ASP A 538 -4.69 -13.80 1.75
N MET A 539 -5.50 -13.86 0.68
CA MET A 539 -5.92 -15.13 0.10
C MET A 539 -4.73 -15.93 -0.43
N LYS A 540 -3.71 -15.28 -0.99
CA LYS A 540 -2.45 -15.94 -1.37
C LYS A 540 -1.64 -16.38 -0.14
N LEU A 541 -1.59 -15.60 0.94
CA LEU A 541 -0.97 -16.03 2.20
C LEU A 541 -1.64 -17.30 2.75
N GLY A 542 -2.98 -17.30 2.78
CA GLY A 542 -3.76 -18.48 3.16
C GLY A 542 -3.55 -19.67 2.23
N HIS A 543 -3.38 -19.43 0.93
CA HIS A 543 -3.03 -20.46 -0.05
C HIS A 543 -1.65 -21.08 0.21
N TYR A 544 -0.64 -20.25 0.52
CA TYR A 544 0.70 -20.70 0.83
C TYR A 544 0.80 -21.45 2.16
N LEU A 545 -0.04 -21.14 3.13
CA LEU A 545 -0.04 -21.80 4.44
C LEU A 545 -1.16 -22.83 4.61
N LYS A 546 -1.85 -23.14 3.51
CA LYS A 546 -2.90 -24.18 3.44
C LYS A 546 -4.00 -23.97 4.48
N ILE A 547 -4.43 -22.72 4.59
CA ILE A 547 -5.55 -22.32 5.44
C ILE A 547 -6.87 -22.68 4.75
N PRO A 548 -7.82 -23.33 5.45
CA PRO A 548 -9.14 -23.63 4.91
C PRO A 548 -9.86 -22.36 4.39
N PRO A 549 -10.22 -22.28 3.09
CA PRO A 549 -10.78 -21.06 2.50
C PRO A 549 -12.07 -20.54 3.15
N ARG A 550 -12.88 -21.42 3.73
CA ARG A 550 -14.11 -21.03 4.44
C ARG A 550 -13.82 -20.32 5.76
N SER A 551 -12.83 -20.80 6.52
CA SER A 551 -12.41 -20.14 7.76
C SER A 551 -11.77 -18.79 7.44
N LEU A 552 -10.95 -18.76 6.40
CA LEU A 552 -10.33 -17.55 5.88
C LEU A 552 -11.37 -16.47 5.52
N PHE A 553 -12.44 -16.85 4.82
CA PHE A 553 -13.55 -15.94 4.48
C PHE A 553 -14.13 -15.23 5.71
N PHE A 554 -14.44 -15.99 6.78
CA PHE A 554 -15.00 -15.40 8.00
C PHE A 554 -13.99 -14.52 8.73
N ALA A 555 -12.72 -14.93 8.79
CA ALA A 555 -11.68 -14.14 9.46
C ALA A 555 -11.44 -12.81 8.74
N GLN A 556 -11.30 -12.82 7.42
CA GLN A 556 -11.15 -11.60 6.63
C GLN A 556 -12.38 -10.70 6.78
N GLY A 557 -13.59 -11.25 6.60
CA GLY A 557 -14.83 -10.47 6.68
C GLY A 557 -15.06 -9.83 8.05
N LEU A 558 -14.88 -10.58 9.15
CA LEU A 558 -15.08 -10.05 10.51
C LEU A 558 -13.99 -9.07 10.92
N ALA A 559 -12.73 -9.33 10.57
CA ALA A 559 -11.63 -8.38 10.84
C ALA A 559 -11.83 -7.08 10.07
N THR A 560 -12.34 -7.15 8.83
CA THR A 560 -12.67 -5.97 8.01
C THR A 560 -13.77 -5.13 8.68
N ILE A 561 -14.87 -5.75 9.10
CA ILE A 561 -15.96 -5.03 9.79
C ILE A 561 -15.43 -4.37 11.06
N LEU A 562 -14.69 -5.11 11.88
CA LEU A 562 -14.16 -4.60 13.15
C LEU A 562 -13.13 -3.48 12.93
N GLY A 563 -12.24 -3.64 11.94
CA GLY A 563 -11.27 -2.65 11.53
C GLY A 563 -11.94 -1.37 11.03
N ALA A 564 -12.89 -1.48 10.09
CA ALA A 564 -13.67 -0.36 9.58
C ALA A 564 -14.38 0.43 10.68
N LEU A 565 -15.04 -0.27 11.62
CA LEU A 565 -15.71 0.35 12.77
C LEU A 565 -14.71 1.07 13.68
N THR A 566 -13.57 0.44 13.96
CA THR A 566 -12.53 1.02 14.82
C THR A 566 -11.94 2.27 14.18
N GLN A 567 -11.60 2.24 12.90
CA GLN A 567 -10.99 3.37 12.20
C GLN A 567 -11.96 4.53 12.01
N ALA A 568 -13.23 4.25 11.67
CA ALA A 568 -14.26 5.28 11.64
C ALA A 568 -14.46 5.91 13.03
N GLY A 569 -14.53 5.07 14.07
CA GLY A 569 -14.68 5.51 15.47
C GLY A 569 -13.52 6.40 15.95
N VAL A 570 -12.27 5.99 15.71
CA VAL A 570 -11.08 6.78 16.06
C VAL A 570 -11.07 8.11 15.31
N THR A 571 -11.37 8.11 14.00
CA THR A 571 -11.42 9.35 13.20
C THR A 571 -12.45 10.33 13.75
N ILE A 572 -13.67 9.86 14.02
CA ILE A 572 -14.75 10.68 14.58
C ILE A 572 -14.36 11.21 15.96
N TRP A 573 -13.77 10.35 16.80
CA TRP A 573 -13.33 10.73 18.14
C TRP A 573 -12.23 11.81 18.09
N MET A 574 -11.20 11.63 17.25
CA MET A 574 -10.11 12.61 17.12
C MET A 574 -10.61 13.97 16.61
N LEU A 575 -11.45 13.97 15.56
CA LEU A 575 -12.02 15.20 15.01
C LEU A 575 -12.90 15.96 16.02
N GLY A 576 -13.49 15.26 16.99
CA GLY A 576 -14.33 15.86 18.03
C GLY A 576 -13.60 16.24 19.33
N ASN A 577 -12.43 15.66 19.61
CA ASN A 577 -11.76 15.81 20.92
C ASN A 577 -10.39 16.52 20.85
N ILE A 578 -9.74 16.57 19.69
CA ILE A 578 -8.46 17.27 19.52
C ILE A 578 -8.73 18.69 19.02
N SER A 579 -8.29 19.68 19.79
CA SER A 579 -8.39 21.09 19.42
C SER A 579 -7.52 21.41 18.20
N ASP A 580 -8.07 22.17 17.26
CA ASP A 580 -7.38 22.62 16.04
C ASP A 580 -6.76 21.50 15.18
N ILE A 581 -7.34 20.30 15.26
CA ILE A 581 -6.98 19.19 14.39
C ILE A 581 -7.10 19.58 12.90
N CYS A 582 -6.19 19.06 12.08
CA CYS A 582 -5.98 19.39 10.66
C CYS A 582 -5.44 20.79 10.37
N SER A 583 -5.10 21.59 11.39
CA SER A 583 -4.34 22.84 11.23
C SER A 583 -2.86 22.54 10.95
N GLU A 584 -2.19 23.37 10.17
CA GLU A 584 -0.73 23.25 9.95
C GLU A 584 0.05 23.53 11.23
N ASP A 585 -0.43 24.48 12.03
CA ASP A 585 0.20 24.89 13.30
C ASP A 585 -0.27 24.05 14.51
N GLN A 586 -0.85 22.86 14.30
CA GLN A 586 -1.31 22.03 15.41
C GLN A 586 -0.09 21.54 16.23
N PRO A 587 -0.01 21.78 17.56
CA PRO A 587 1.21 21.56 18.35
C PRO A 587 1.77 20.13 18.31
N ASP A 588 0.91 19.13 18.20
CA ASP A 588 1.28 17.71 18.17
C ASP A 588 1.51 17.18 16.75
N GLY A 589 1.34 18.02 15.72
CA GLY A 589 1.50 17.68 14.30
C GLY A 589 0.29 17.01 13.65
N PHE A 590 -0.91 17.08 14.24
CA PHE A 590 -2.14 16.54 13.63
C PHE A 590 -2.65 17.41 12.47
N SER A 591 -1.89 17.48 11.37
CA SER A 591 -2.18 18.29 10.18
C SER A 591 -3.08 17.61 9.13
N CYS A 592 -3.45 16.34 9.34
CA CYS A 592 -4.30 15.54 8.46
C CYS A 592 -3.80 15.49 6.99
N PRO A 593 -2.56 14.98 6.74
CA PRO A 593 -1.93 15.06 5.43
C PRO A 593 -2.76 14.37 4.32
N ASN A 594 -3.25 13.15 4.56
CA ASN A 594 -4.05 12.42 3.58
C ASN A 594 -5.43 13.06 3.36
N GLY A 595 -6.08 13.51 4.44
CA GLY A 595 -7.33 14.27 4.35
C GLY A 595 -7.18 15.56 3.52
N ARG A 596 -6.06 16.27 3.67
CA ARG A 596 -5.70 17.46 2.89
C ARG A 596 -5.48 17.13 1.42
N THR A 597 -4.75 16.06 1.09
CA THR A 597 -4.57 15.63 -0.31
C THR A 597 -5.90 15.27 -0.97
N VAL A 598 -6.77 14.54 -0.26
CA VAL A 598 -8.12 14.21 -0.77
C VAL A 598 -8.96 15.47 -0.94
N TYR A 599 -8.87 16.42 -0.01
CA TYR A 599 -9.49 17.73 -0.13
C TYR A 599 -8.97 18.48 -1.37
N SER A 600 -7.66 18.67 -1.52
CA SER A 600 -7.02 19.33 -2.67
C SER A 600 -7.41 18.67 -4.00
N SER A 601 -7.39 17.33 -4.07
CA SER A 601 -7.82 16.59 -5.28
C SER A 601 -9.30 16.83 -5.59
N SER A 602 -10.15 16.83 -4.57
CA SER A 602 -11.59 17.09 -4.74
C SER A 602 -11.89 18.53 -5.17
N VAL A 603 -11.02 19.51 -4.86
CA VAL A 603 -11.12 20.88 -5.40
C VAL A 603 -10.89 20.87 -6.91
N ILE A 604 -9.85 20.17 -7.37
CA ILE A 604 -9.47 20.09 -8.79
C ILE A 604 -10.55 19.35 -9.58
N TRP A 605 -10.87 18.12 -9.17
CA TRP A 605 -11.70 17.22 -9.96
C TRP A 605 -13.19 17.29 -9.65
N GLY A 606 -13.57 17.55 -8.40
CA GLY A 606 -14.97 17.54 -7.96
C GLY A 606 -15.62 18.93 -7.98
N LEU A 607 -14.96 19.91 -7.38
CA LEU A 607 -15.49 21.27 -7.25
C LEU A 607 -15.32 22.08 -8.54
N VAL A 608 -14.09 22.33 -8.98
CA VAL A 608 -13.83 23.10 -10.22
C VAL A 608 -14.19 22.26 -11.45
N GLY A 609 -13.78 20.99 -11.42
CA GLY A 609 -14.11 19.98 -12.41
C GLY A 609 -13.17 19.94 -13.61
N PRO A 610 -13.00 18.76 -14.24
CA PRO A 610 -12.11 18.57 -15.37
C PRO A 610 -12.50 19.41 -16.60
N ARG A 611 -13.78 19.79 -16.74
CA ARG A 611 -14.26 20.62 -17.85
C ARG A 611 -13.58 22.00 -17.91
N ARG A 612 -13.20 22.56 -16.75
CA ARG A 612 -12.59 23.90 -16.67
C ARG A 612 -11.08 23.88 -16.79
N LEU A 613 -10.44 22.74 -16.51
CA LEU A 613 -8.99 22.60 -16.40
C LEU A 613 -8.36 21.75 -17.51
N TYR A 614 -9.03 20.69 -17.94
CA TYR A 614 -8.49 19.66 -18.84
C TYR A 614 -9.20 19.58 -20.18
N SER A 615 -10.38 20.16 -20.37
CA SER A 615 -11.03 20.21 -21.70
C SER A 615 -10.18 20.98 -22.72
N VAL A 616 -10.44 20.74 -24.02
CA VAL A 616 -9.69 21.35 -25.13
C VAL A 616 -9.56 22.86 -24.97
N GLY A 617 -8.33 23.37 -25.06
CA GLY A 617 -8.02 24.80 -24.91
C GLY A 617 -7.87 25.29 -23.46
N LYS A 618 -8.06 24.43 -22.45
CA LYS A 618 -7.79 24.74 -21.05
C LYS A 618 -6.32 24.44 -20.68
N ILE A 619 -5.89 24.95 -19.53
CA ILE A 619 -4.47 24.97 -19.09
C ILE A 619 -3.83 23.59 -19.21
N TYR A 620 -4.47 22.54 -18.71
CA TYR A 620 -3.91 21.19 -18.61
C TYR A 620 -4.35 20.25 -19.74
N SER A 621 -4.99 20.77 -20.80
CA SER A 621 -5.57 19.96 -21.88
C SER A 621 -4.59 19.03 -22.58
N SER A 622 -3.34 19.45 -22.73
CA SER A 622 -2.26 18.63 -23.32
C SER A 622 -1.98 17.33 -22.57
N LEU A 623 -2.29 17.25 -21.27
CA LEU A 623 -2.11 16.02 -20.48
C LEU A 623 -3.05 14.90 -20.93
N LEU A 624 -4.19 15.22 -21.55
CA LEU A 624 -5.13 14.22 -22.07
C LEU A 624 -4.51 13.34 -23.18
N HIS A 625 -3.42 13.78 -23.82
CA HIS A 625 -2.72 12.94 -24.79
C HIS A 625 -2.11 11.68 -24.17
N PHE A 626 -1.87 11.68 -22.86
CA PHE A 626 -1.33 10.51 -22.18
C PHE A 626 -2.29 9.32 -22.21
N PHE A 627 -3.61 9.52 -22.35
CA PHE A 627 -4.56 8.41 -22.53
C PHE A 627 -4.22 7.53 -23.74
N TRP A 628 -3.98 8.14 -24.91
CA TRP A 628 -3.67 7.37 -26.11
C TRP A 628 -2.20 6.94 -26.15
N ILE A 629 -1.27 7.73 -25.58
CA ILE A 629 0.13 7.32 -25.43
C ILE A 629 0.22 6.01 -24.60
N GLY A 630 -0.49 5.96 -23.47
CA GLY A 630 -0.57 4.78 -22.63
C GLY A 630 -1.18 3.57 -23.34
N ALA A 631 -2.24 3.78 -24.12
CA ALA A 631 -2.87 2.70 -24.88
C ALA A 631 -1.91 2.10 -25.93
N ILE A 632 -1.16 2.95 -26.63
CA ILE A 632 -0.33 2.56 -27.77
C ILE A 632 1.03 1.98 -27.36
N ALA A 633 1.64 2.48 -26.29
CA ALA A 633 3.01 2.10 -25.93
C ALA A 633 3.21 0.57 -25.74
N PRO A 634 2.33 -0.17 -25.03
CA PRO A 634 2.43 -1.63 -24.95
C PRO A 634 2.27 -2.35 -26.29
N ILE A 635 1.40 -1.82 -27.17
CA ILE A 635 1.14 -2.40 -28.50
C ILE A 635 2.40 -2.29 -29.37
N ILE A 636 3.08 -1.14 -29.35
CA ILE A 636 4.35 -0.93 -30.06
C ILE A 636 5.40 -1.91 -29.56
N THR A 637 5.61 -2.01 -28.25
CA THR A 637 6.62 -2.92 -27.67
C THR A 637 6.32 -4.38 -27.99
N TYR A 638 5.05 -4.78 -27.97
CA TYR A 638 4.68 -6.13 -28.37
C TYR A 638 4.89 -6.39 -29.87
N ALA A 639 4.57 -5.43 -30.74
CA ALA A 639 4.85 -5.54 -32.16
C ALA A 639 6.37 -5.69 -32.42
N LEU A 640 7.19 -4.90 -31.73
CA LEU A 640 8.65 -5.00 -31.78
C LEU A 640 9.15 -6.36 -31.30
N TYR A 641 8.57 -6.92 -30.23
CA TYR A 641 8.86 -8.29 -29.80
C TYR A 641 8.49 -9.32 -30.88
N ARG A 642 7.33 -9.19 -31.51
CA ARG A 642 6.86 -10.12 -32.54
C ARG A 642 7.73 -10.10 -33.80
N ILE A 643 8.25 -8.93 -34.17
CA ILE A 643 9.14 -8.75 -35.32
C ILE A 643 10.57 -9.19 -34.98
N THR A 644 11.14 -8.70 -33.89
CA THR A 644 12.57 -8.92 -33.58
C THR A 644 12.85 -10.21 -32.83
N ARG A 645 11.85 -10.78 -32.15
CA ARG A 645 11.95 -11.94 -31.23
C ARG A 645 13.03 -11.82 -30.15
N LYS A 646 13.54 -10.62 -29.89
CA LYS A 646 14.52 -10.35 -28.83
C LYS A 646 13.85 -10.38 -27.47
N GLU A 647 14.45 -11.08 -26.52
CA GLU A 647 13.90 -11.24 -25.16
C GLU A 647 13.83 -9.95 -24.35
N PHE A 648 14.69 -8.98 -24.66
CA PHE A 648 14.70 -7.65 -24.03
C PHE A 648 13.30 -7.01 -23.98
N TRP A 649 12.51 -7.13 -25.05
CA TRP A 649 11.18 -6.54 -25.13
C TRP A 649 10.16 -7.14 -24.16
N LYS A 650 10.39 -8.36 -23.65
CA LYS A 650 9.55 -8.96 -22.60
C LYS A 650 9.76 -8.29 -21.23
N TYR A 651 10.92 -7.69 -21.01
CA TYR A 651 11.27 -7.01 -19.75
C TYR A 651 10.81 -5.56 -19.70
N VAL A 652 10.40 -4.97 -20.83
CA VAL A 652 9.87 -3.61 -20.88
C VAL A 652 8.40 -3.63 -20.46
N ASN A 653 8.13 -3.10 -19.26
CA ASN A 653 6.80 -3.09 -18.67
C ASN A 653 6.30 -1.66 -18.54
N TRP A 654 5.50 -1.23 -19.51
CA TRP A 654 4.89 0.10 -19.54
C TRP A 654 3.98 0.40 -18.35
N PRO A 655 3.15 -0.55 -17.85
CA PRO A 655 2.45 -0.34 -16.60
C PRO A 655 3.41 0.15 -15.51
N LEU A 656 4.53 -0.53 -15.26
CA LEU A 656 5.50 -0.09 -14.25
C LEU A 656 6.14 1.28 -14.54
N ILE A 657 6.43 1.58 -15.81
CA ILE A 657 7.03 2.86 -16.23
C ILE A 657 6.09 4.04 -15.94
N PHE A 658 4.78 3.89 -16.17
CA PHE A 658 3.80 4.94 -15.89
C PHE A 658 3.25 4.89 -14.46
N THR A 659 3.07 3.69 -13.89
CA THR A 659 2.47 3.51 -12.55
C THR A 659 3.44 3.78 -11.42
N GLY A 660 4.72 3.48 -11.62
CA GLY A 660 5.72 3.46 -10.56
C GLY A 660 5.86 4.78 -9.80
N THR A 661 5.53 5.91 -10.43
CA THR A 661 5.74 7.27 -9.87
C THR A 661 4.50 7.89 -9.21
N TYR A 662 3.50 7.07 -8.88
CA TYR A 662 2.20 7.56 -8.39
C TYR A 662 2.25 8.31 -7.05
N ASN A 663 3.23 7.99 -6.20
CA ASN A 663 3.37 8.62 -4.88
C ASN A 663 3.98 10.03 -4.96
N VAL A 664 4.36 10.51 -6.15
CA VAL A 664 4.82 11.89 -6.33
C VAL A 664 3.62 12.81 -6.55
N PRO A 665 3.41 13.87 -5.75
CA PRO A 665 3.80 14.06 -4.34
C PRO A 665 2.90 13.25 -3.37
N PRO A 666 3.30 13.01 -2.10
CA PRO A 666 4.40 13.65 -1.35
C PRO A 666 5.79 13.01 -1.49
N ALA A 667 5.94 11.85 -2.15
CA ALA A 667 7.25 11.27 -2.40
C ALA A 667 8.10 12.19 -3.28
N THR A 668 9.39 12.29 -2.96
CA THR A 668 10.37 13.04 -3.75
C THR A 668 11.39 12.10 -4.39
N GLY A 669 12.34 12.64 -5.15
CA GLY A 669 13.24 11.79 -5.93
C GLY A 669 14.15 10.89 -5.10
N ILE A 670 14.41 11.23 -3.84
CA ILE A 670 15.17 10.35 -2.94
C ILE A 670 14.43 9.04 -2.68
N ASN A 671 13.10 9.06 -2.57
CA ASN A 671 12.30 7.85 -2.31
C ASN A 671 12.32 6.85 -3.49
N TYR A 672 12.62 7.31 -4.70
CA TYR A 672 12.73 6.47 -5.88
C TYR A 672 14.17 6.03 -6.16
N SER A 673 15.11 6.96 -6.06
CA SER A 673 16.51 6.70 -6.37
C SER A 673 17.19 5.83 -5.31
N SER A 674 16.93 6.08 -4.02
CA SER A 674 17.44 5.23 -2.92
C SER A 674 16.81 3.84 -2.92
N TRP A 675 15.50 3.75 -3.17
CA TRP A 675 14.77 2.49 -3.33
C TRP A 675 15.36 1.64 -4.46
N ALA A 676 15.60 2.25 -5.63
CA ALA A 676 16.21 1.56 -6.77
C ALA A 676 17.65 1.10 -6.48
N LEU A 677 18.44 1.92 -5.77
CA LEU A 677 19.80 1.58 -5.38
C LEU A 677 19.83 0.35 -4.45
N VAL A 678 19.02 0.35 -3.38
CA VAL A 678 18.94 -0.79 -2.45
C VAL A 678 18.43 -2.03 -3.16
N ASN A 679 17.39 -1.91 -4.00
CA ASN A 679 16.89 -3.02 -4.80
C ASN A 679 17.99 -3.60 -5.70
N PHE A 680 18.76 -2.76 -6.40
CA PHE A 680 19.84 -3.21 -7.27
C PHE A 680 20.93 -3.97 -6.47
N VAL A 681 21.34 -3.44 -5.32
CA VAL A 681 22.35 -4.10 -4.48
C VAL A 681 21.88 -5.48 -4.03
N PHE A 682 20.67 -5.61 -3.49
CA PHE A 682 20.20 -6.88 -2.93
C PHE A 682 19.63 -7.85 -3.97
N ASN A 683 18.76 -7.36 -4.86
CA ASN A 683 18.01 -8.19 -5.80
C ASN A 683 18.68 -8.36 -7.17
N HIS A 684 19.73 -7.58 -7.48
CA HIS A 684 20.56 -7.81 -8.66
C HIS A 684 21.96 -8.34 -8.30
N PHE A 685 22.71 -7.65 -7.45
CA PHE A 685 24.10 -8.02 -7.15
C PHE A 685 24.19 -9.19 -6.16
N ILE A 686 23.60 -9.07 -4.97
CA ILE A 686 23.66 -10.11 -3.92
C ILE A 686 22.94 -11.38 -4.38
N LYS A 687 21.72 -11.27 -4.94
CA LYS A 687 20.98 -12.43 -5.47
C LYS A 687 21.78 -13.26 -6.49
N ARG A 688 22.56 -12.61 -7.37
CA ARG A 688 23.38 -13.30 -8.39
C ARG A 688 24.63 -13.95 -7.81
N ARG A 689 25.34 -13.26 -6.90
CA ARG A 689 26.65 -13.67 -6.39
C ARG A 689 26.57 -14.55 -5.13
N PHE A 690 25.59 -14.29 -4.27
CA PHE A 690 25.37 -14.94 -2.98
C PHE A 690 23.91 -15.42 -2.87
N PHE A 691 23.51 -16.25 -3.83
CA PHE A 691 22.13 -16.73 -3.95
C PHE A 691 21.63 -17.41 -2.67
N ALA A 692 22.42 -18.31 -2.07
CA ALA A 692 22.04 -18.97 -0.83
C ALA A 692 21.80 -17.98 0.32
N TRP A 693 22.65 -16.96 0.47
CA TRP A 693 22.44 -15.90 1.46
C TRP A 693 21.14 -15.14 1.19
N TRP A 694 20.88 -14.78 -0.07
CA TRP A 694 19.66 -14.06 -0.47
C TRP A 694 18.41 -14.89 -0.16
N THR A 695 18.38 -16.15 -0.58
CA THR A 695 17.29 -17.11 -0.34
C THR A 695 17.01 -17.30 1.16
N LYS A 696 18.06 -17.35 1.98
CA LYS A 696 17.90 -17.56 3.43
C LYS A 696 17.50 -16.31 4.20
N TYR A 697 18.07 -15.14 3.86
CA TYR A 697 18.01 -13.94 4.72
C TYR A 697 17.33 -12.72 4.11
N ASN A 698 17.15 -12.61 2.80
CA ASN A 698 16.66 -11.36 2.19
C ASN A 698 15.25 -10.96 2.69
N TYR A 699 14.32 -11.91 2.72
CA TYR A 699 12.97 -11.68 3.25
C TYR A 699 12.96 -11.36 4.75
N ILE A 700 13.91 -11.92 5.51
CA ILE A 700 14.04 -11.67 6.95
C ILE A 700 14.67 -10.30 7.20
N LEU A 701 15.65 -9.90 6.39
CA LEU A 701 16.25 -8.57 6.41
C LEU A 701 15.18 -7.51 6.17
N ALA A 702 14.32 -7.72 5.16
CA ALA A 702 13.18 -6.88 4.85
C ALA A 702 12.26 -6.71 6.07
N ALA A 703 11.80 -7.82 6.64
CA ALA A 703 10.92 -7.79 7.81
C ALA A 703 11.57 -7.16 9.05
N ALA A 704 12.87 -7.40 9.27
CA ALA A 704 13.61 -6.89 10.42
C ALA A 704 13.80 -5.37 10.37
N LEU A 705 14.12 -4.82 9.20
CA LEU A 705 14.29 -3.37 9.03
C LEU A 705 12.95 -2.64 9.19
N ASP A 706 11.87 -3.17 8.61
CA ASP A 706 10.52 -2.59 8.75
C ASP A 706 10.04 -2.64 10.21
N THR A 707 10.25 -3.76 10.89
CA THR A 707 9.86 -3.92 12.30
C THR A 707 10.70 -3.02 13.22
N GLY A 708 12.02 -2.95 13.00
CA GLY A 708 12.92 -2.09 13.78
C GLY A 708 12.57 -0.62 13.65
N LEU A 709 12.29 -0.16 12.42
CA LEU A 709 11.81 1.18 12.13
C LEU A 709 10.48 1.47 12.84
N ALA A 710 9.48 0.60 12.70
CA ALA A 710 8.15 0.78 13.30
C ALA A 710 8.23 0.89 14.83
N LEU A 711 8.95 -0.04 15.49
CA LEU A 711 9.13 -0.02 16.94
C LEU A 711 9.85 1.25 17.42
N SER A 712 10.88 1.69 16.68
CA SER A 712 11.63 2.91 17.01
C SER A 712 10.75 4.16 16.86
N GLY A 713 9.98 4.27 15.78
CA GLY A 713 9.02 5.35 15.57
C GLY A 713 7.97 5.45 16.67
N ILE A 714 7.43 4.32 17.13
CA ILE A 714 6.48 4.27 18.26
C ILE A 714 7.12 4.84 19.54
N VAL A 715 8.34 4.41 19.87
CA VAL A 715 9.04 4.86 21.08
C VAL A 715 9.41 6.34 20.98
N ILE A 716 9.96 6.79 19.86
CA ILE A 716 10.28 8.21 19.62
C ILE A 716 9.02 9.05 19.81
N PHE A 717 7.88 8.65 19.24
CA PHE A 717 6.64 9.39 19.39
C PHE A 717 6.13 9.39 20.84
N PHE A 718 5.80 8.22 21.41
CA PHE A 718 5.10 8.17 22.70
C PHE A 718 5.98 8.53 23.89
N CYS A 719 7.29 8.27 23.81
CA CYS A 719 8.20 8.52 24.92
C CYS A 719 8.92 9.87 24.83
N ILE A 720 9.00 10.50 23.65
CA ILE A 720 9.77 11.74 23.45
C ILE A 720 8.88 12.85 22.89
N SER A 721 8.34 12.70 21.67
CA SER A 721 7.61 13.78 21.01
C SER A 721 6.28 14.13 21.70
N TYR A 722 5.48 13.12 22.08
CA TYR A 722 4.15 13.32 22.66
C TYR A 722 4.17 13.93 24.07
N PRO A 723 5.11 13.57 24.98
CA PRO A 723 5.31 14.29 26.23
C PRO A 723 5.78 15.74 26.07
N GLY A 724 6.04 16.21 24.84
CA GLY A 724 6.52 17.56 24.54
C GLY A 724 8.04 17.72 24.70
N ALA A 725 8.81 16.63 24.75
CA ALA A 725 10.26 16.72 24.78
C ALA A 725 10.78 17.10 23.38
N VAL A 726 11.37 18.29 23.29
CA VAL A 726 11.99 18.79 22.05
C VAL A 726 13.47 18.43 22.09
N PHE A 727 13.95 17.72 21.07
CA PHE A 727 15.38 17.46 20.93
C PHE A 727 16.12 18.79 20.70
N PRO A 728 17.32 19.01 21.27
CA PRO A 728 18.03 20.27 21.13
C PRO A 728 18.17 20.72 19.68
N ASP A 729 17.96 22.01 19.46
CA ASP A 729 18.16 22.61 18.15
C ASP A 729 19.65 22.71 17.82
N TRP A 730 20.08 22.12 16.70
CA TRP A 730 21.46 22.15 16.24
C TRP A 730 21.55 21.93 14.71
N TRP A 731 22.74 22.14 14.16
CA TRP A 731 22.97 22.11 12.70
C TRP A 731 22.39 20.89 11.99
N GLY A 732 22.54 19.69 12.56
CA GLY A 732 22.05 18.45 11.96
C GLY A 732 20.53 18.36 11.81
N ASN A 733 19.76 19.15 12.56
CA ASN A 733 18.31 19.16 12.48
C ASN A 733 17.73 20.29 11.61
N ASN A 734 18.51 21.33 11.33
CA ASN A 734 18.04 22.49 10.57
C ASN A 734 18.74 22.71 9.23
N VAL A 735 19.89 22.08 8.98
CA VAL A 735 20.71 22.42 7.79
C VAL A 735 19.95 22.20 6.48
N TYR A 736 19.13 21.16 6.37
CA TYR A 736 18.38 20.88 5.15
C TYR A 736 17.22 21.89 4.93
N LEU A 737 16.61 22.39 6.02
CA LEU A 737 15.57 23.42 5.98
C LEU A 737 16.14 24.80 5.61
N ASN A 738 17.38 25.10 6.03
CA ASN A 738 18.05 26.38 5.78
C ASN A 738 18.63 26.50 4.36
N THR A 739 17.88 26.06 3.35
CA THR A 739 18.26 26.05 1.94
C THR A 739 17.11 26.54 1.07
N ALA A 740 17.39 26.93 -0.18
CA ALA A 740 16.34 27.32 -1.13
C ALA A 740 15.37 26.17 -1.46
N ASP A 741 15.77 24.91 -1.23
CA ASP A 741 14.89 23.73 -1.29
C ASP A 741 13.90 23.72 -0.12
N GLY A 742 14.37 23.99 1.11
CA GLY A 742 13.52 24.08 2.29
C GLY A 742 12.56 25.27 2.27
N ASP A 743 13.00 26.39 1.68
CA ASP A 743 12.16 27.58 1.46
C ASP A 743 11.19 27.41 0.27
N GLY A 744 11.30 26.35 -0.53
CA GLY A 744 10.44 26.12 -1.70
C GLY A 744 10.58 27.17 -2.81
N VAL A 745 11.77 27.74 -3.00
CA VAL A 745 11.97 28.91 -3.88
C VAL A 745 11.63 28.58 -5.34
N SER A 746 10.73 29.38 -5.92
CA SER A 746 10.34 29.28 -7.32
C SER A 746 11.41 29.83 -8.28
N TRP A 747 11.41 29.37 -9.53
CA TRP A 747 12.33 29.87 -10.55
C TRP A 747 12.02 31.31 -10.98
N LYS A 748 10.74 31.66 -11.09
CA LYS A 748 10.28 33.00 -11.43
C LYS A 748 9.60 33.65 -10.24
N ALA A 749 10.00 34.89 -9.94
CA ALA A 749 9.27 35.74 -9.00
C ALA A 749 7.88 36.10 -9.54
N ILE A 750 6.94 36.35 -8.63
CA ILE A 750 5.61 36.85 -8.99
C ILE A 750 5.77 38.21 -9.72
N PRO A 751 5.12 38.43 -10.88
CA PRO A 751 5.19 39.69 -11.60
C PRO A 751 4.72 40.89 -10.77
N ASP A 752 5.21 42.10 -11.07
CA ASP A 752 4.85 43.33 -10.34
C ASP A 752 3.35 43.65 -10.33
N ILE A 753 2.60 43.14 -11.32
CA ILE A 753 1.13 43.23 -11.36
C ILE A 753 0.44 42.42 -10.25
N GLY A 754 1.20 41.64 -9.47
CA GLY A 754 0.75 40.87 -8.31
C GLY A 754 0.17 39.49 -8.63
N TYR A 755 0.22 39.05 -9.90
CA TYR A 755 -0.28 37.75 -10.32
C TYR A 755 0.37 37.24 -11.60
N PHE A 756 0.29 35.93 -11.82
CA PHE A 756 0.63 35.28 -13.08
C PHE A 756 -0.62 34.69 -13.76
N GLY A 757 -0.47 34.27 -15.02
CA GLY A 757 -1.59 33.76 -15.81
C GLY A 757 -2.48 34.86 -16.41
N PRO A 758 -3.58 34.49 -17.07
CA PRO A 758 -4.46 35.44 -17.73
C PRO A 758 -5.26 36.30 -16.72
N ALA A 759 -5.90 37.36 -17.21
CA ALA A 759 -6.70 38.27 -16.38
C ALA A 759 -8.02 37.65 -15.92
N ASN A 760 -8.60 38.15 -14.83
CA ASN A 760 -9.90 37.68 -14.33
C ASN A 760 -10.99 37.81 -15.41
N GLY A 761 -11.88 36.83 -15.47
CA GLY A 761 -12.95 36.76 -16.47
C GLY A 761 -12.56 36.07 -17.79
N THR A 762 -11.30 35.66 -17.99
CA THR A 762 -10.91 34.86 -19.17
C THR A 762 -11.16 33.36 -19.00
N TRP A 763 -11.46 32.91 -17.79
CA TRP A 763 -11.83 31.53 -17.48
C TRP A 763 -13.31 31.42 -17.13
N THR A 764 -13.85 30.22 -17.34
CA THR A 764 -15.28 29.88 -17.25
C THR A 764 -15.47 28.59 -16.48
#